data_AF-N9M1X4-F1
#
_entry.id   AF-N9M1X4-F1
#
_cell.length_a   1.000
_cell.length_b   1.000
_cell.length_c   1.000
_cell.angle_alpha   90.00
_cell.angle_beta   90.00
_cell.angle_gamma   90.00
#
_symmetry.space_group_name_H-M   'P 1'
#
loop_
_entity.id
_entity.type
_entity.pdbx_description
1 polymer ?
#
loop_
_entity_poly.entity_id
_entity_poly.type
_entity_poly.pdbx_seq_one_letter_code
_entity_poly.pdbx_strand_id
1 'polypeptide(L)'
;MKNKILYPFALTTLLAALAGCGGESANVIPEKNNEATTNGTCTAGTDNCVEWGLEYPLDGLNFNCSGDKENTFITLFDSNAGVASGTCQKTDEVEFYIQSFSSSKITLGKLKLSDYATFSTQTQLPRLSVVDIAKGITGRQVNNLDQNDPTVQVAMRLVKILQALAIQEGRIVNPTDVQPLYITEEMRKDLAKVSGNISLTDASFATKIKDFIDVDQISDEAAFATVKKLVTIANAAVYQPEFSLFSTSGVIGSIQSGSDGLVGCNKTPCDIKDQTTKHLFGHFMLITDRQGYTFGSGLQWRDSQLKLPAKNLSSLGGINAELIRNVKPAQMTADPQSSWIHPTSKTITAPYRLNVANNATPLELYRGSLLNDYVIAGKEAFYKMVTGKTQLDASDQASLGAWRLDADGDQYNGSIDLYKIFPISYLDRAVFKTEQNVASGEKYIFPMYANLEFKFSDTTVSPVTLGIVIDSNGDVRTNMQSENNLATDPITGCEGDVLDNNLLLNGVQQYRLGTLGRAFVRDKSVSMRLILANVKLGDLNGALVGVDSRIQSSPNSNDSIVIGGALLNLSNVLDTAAGQNGRVTFLNSVGDGVQWANTYASFQKIYNNNNEDETPDDIGLAKRSGGSVEFKLADCYRVKAKA
;
A
#
# COMPACT_ATOMS: atom_id res chain seq x y z
N MET A 1 -47.31 -25.79 -40.56
CA MET A 1 -46.30 -26.24 -41.56
C MET A 1 -45.67 -25.01 -42.20
N LYS A 2 -44.33 -24.94 -42.14
CA LYS A 2 -43.35 -24.28 -43.03
C LYS A 2 -43.57 -22.87 -43.62
N ASN A 3 -42.47 -22.09 -43.48
CA ASN A 3 -41.91 -20.98 -44.30
C ASN A 3 -42.11 -19.57 -43.73
N LYS A 4 -41.09 -19.00 -43.06
CA LYS A 4 -39.92 -18.22 -43.58
C LYS A 4 -40.33 -16.83 -44.12
N ILE A 5 -39.79 -15.77 -43.51
CA ILE A 5 -39.04 -14.66 -44.16
C ILE A 5 -38.32 -13.82 -43.08
N LEU A 6 -37.19 -13.24 -43.50
CA LEU A 6 -36.05 -12.64 -42.80
C LEU A 6 -36.31 -11.40 -41.91
N TYR A 7 -35.39 -11.17 -40.97
CA TYR A 7 -34.86 -9.84 -40.68
C TYR A 7 -33.31 -9.84 -40.65
N PRO A 8 -32.64 -8.81 -41.22
CA PRO A 8 -31.19 -8.64 -41.24
C PRO A 8 -30.67 -7.76 -40.07
N PHE A 9 -29.33 -7.67 -39.97
CA PHE A 9 -28.47 -6.87 -39.06
C PHE A 9 -28.23 -7.50 -37.66
N ALA A 10 -27.07 -8.06 -37.32
CA ALA A 10 -25.70 -7.51 -37.23
C ALA A 10 -25.59 -6.33 -36.23
N LEU A 11 -24.66 -6.49 -35.27
CA LEU A 11 -24.25 -5.61 -34.15
C LEU A 11 -25.10 -5.64 -32.86
N THR A 12 -24.65 -6.43 -31.87
CA THR A 12 -24.65 -6.04 -30.43
C THR A 12 -23.78 -6.92 -29.51
N THR A 13 -22.88 -7.77 -30.02
CA THR A 13 -21.92 -8.54 -29.19
C THR A 13 -20.47 -8.00 -29.21
N LEU A 14 -20.27 -6.76 -29.65
CA LEU A 14 -19.01 -6.04 -29.54
C LEU A 14 -19.25 -4.79 -28.68
N LEU A 15 -19.01 -4.88 -27.37
CA LEU A 15 -18.79 -3.74 -26.44
C LEU A 15 -18.46 -4.15 -24.99
N ALA A 16 -18.39 -5.45 -24.67
CA ALA A 16 -17.80 -5.94 -23.40
C ALA A 16 -16.33 -6.38 -23.54
N ALA A 17 -15.68 -6.04 -24.66
CA ALA A 17 -14.28 -6.38 -24.97
C ALA A 17 -13.46 -5.15 -25.40
N LEU A 18 -13.71 -3.99 -24.78
CA LEU A 18 -12.83 -2.82 -24.85
C LEU A 18 -12.58 -2.26 -23.44
N ALA A 19 -11.77 -3.00 -22.69
CA ALA A 19 -10.79 -2.43 -21.75
C ALA A 19 -9.50 -3.29 -21.72
N GLY A 20 -9.33 -4.17 -22.71
CA GLY A 20 -8.07 -4.87 -23.00
C GLY A 20 -7.61 -4.45 -24.39
N CYS A 21 -6.71 -3.48 -24.48
CA CYS A 21 -5.81 -3.34 -25.62
C CYS A 21 -4.65 -2.42 -25.24
N GLY A 22 -3.46 -3.01 -25.11
CA GLY A 22 -2.22 -2.31 -24.81
C GLY A 22 -1.08 -3.24 -24.44
N GLY A 23 -0.82 -4.26 -25.27
CA GLY A 23 0.35 -5.13 -25.12
C GLY A 23 0.09 -6.56 -25.60
N GLU A 24 0.04 -6.77 -26.92
CA GLU A 24 0.14 -8.11 -27.48
C GLU A 24 1.57 -8.64 -27.25
N SER A 25 1.75 -9.61 -26.36
CA SER A 25 2.88 -10.55 -26.45
C SER A 25 2.37 -11.81 -27.13
N ALA A 26 2.83 -12.07 -28.35
CA ALA A 26 2.48 -13.27 -29.08
C ALA A 26 2.88 -14.53 -28.29
N ASN A 27 1.93 -15.45 -28.12
CA ASN A 27 2.19 -16.81 -27.63
C ASN A 27 3.07 -17.54 -28.65
N VAL A 28 4.36 -17.71 -28.33
CA VAL A 28 5.25 -18.63 -29.02
C VAL A 28 5.59 -19.76 -28.04
N ILE A 29 5.25 -20.99 -28.40
CA ILE A 29 5.75 -22.20 -27.72
C ILE A 29 7.23 -22.34 -28.15
N PRO A 30 8.22 -22.23 -27.26
CA PRO A 30 9.62 -22.36 -27.68
C PRO A 30 9.95 -23.82 -27.96
N GLU A 31 10.52 -24.09 -29.12
CA GLU A 31 11.30 -25.31 -29.34
C GLU A 31 12.58 -25.28 -28.50
N LYS A 32 13.05 -26.47 -28.11
CA LYS A 32 14.25 -26.71 -27.29
C LYS A 32 15.44 -25.85 -27.74
N ASN A 33 15.99 -25.09 -26.79
CA ASN A 33 17.22 -24.27 -26.87
C ASN A 33 17.11 -22.87 -27.49
N ASN A 34 16.08 -22.09 -27.16
CA ASN A 34 16.15 -20.63 -27.35
C ASN A 34 15.84 -19.88 -26.05
N GLU A 35 16.56 -18.77 -25.88
CA GLU A 35 16.70 -17.90 -24.73
C GLU A 35 15.37 -17.65 -23.98
N ALA A 36 15.42 -17.71 -22.64
CA ALA A 36 14.26 -17.54 -21.76
C ALA A 36 13.56 -16.18 -21.95
N THR A 37 12.53 -16.12 -22.80
CA THR A 37 11.68 -14.93 -22.98
C THR A 37 10.30 -15.07 -22.33
N THR A 38 10.03 -16.18 -21.64
CA THR A 38 8.72 -16.47 -21.03
C THR A 38 8.70 -16.09 -19.54
N ASN A 39 7.56 -15.57 -19.09
CA ASN A 39 7.32 -15.16 -17.70
C ASN A 39 6.62 -16.28 -16.92
N GLY A 40 7.34 -17.36 -16.63
CA GLY A 40 6.87 -18.41 -15.74
C GLY A 40 6.13 -19.59 -16.39
N THR A 41 5.65 -20.51 -15.55
CA THR A 41 5.13 -21.84 -15.96
C THR A 41 3.61 -21.90 -16.11
N CYS A 42 2.90 -20.87 -15.69
CA CYS A 42 1.43 -20.88 -15.65
C CYS A 42 0.85 -19.50 -15.93
N THR A 43 -0.44 -19.46 -16.27
CA THR A 43 -1.14 -18.21 -16.56
C THR A 43 -1.67 -17.60 -15.26
N ALA A 44 -1.33 -16.34 -15.01
CA ALA A 44 -1.85 -15.60 -13.85
C ALA A 44 -3.38 -15.67 -13.80
N GLY A 45 -3.92 -15.88 -12.59
CA GLY A 45 -5.36 -15.97 -12.35
C GLY A 45 -5.99 -17.35 -12.60
N THR A 46 -5.24 -18.36 -13.08
CA THR A 46 -5.72 -19.75 -13.11
C THR A 46 -5.53 -20.45 -11.76
N ASP A 47 -6.34 -21.48 -11.49
CA ASP A 47 -6.19 -22.31 -10.30
C ASP A 47 -4.76 -22.87 -10.20
N ASN A 48 -4.23 -22.92 -8.98
CA ASN A 48 -2.86 -23.31 -8.63
C ASN A 48 -1.72 -22.46 -9.24
N CYS A 49 -2.01 -21.39 -9.99
CA CYS A 49 -1.00 -20.46 -10.44
C CYS A 49 -0.85 -19.27 -9.49
N VAL A 50 0.38 -18.95 -9.11
CA VAL A 50 0.71 -17.76 -8.32
C VAL A 50 1.54 -16.83 -9.19
N GLU A 51 1.03 -15.62 -9.39
CA GLU A 51 1.84 -14.50 -9.86
C GLU A 51 2.41 -13.78 -8.63
N TRP A 52 3.72 -13.53 -8.64
CA TRP A 52 4.42 -12.83 -7.58
C TRP A 52 5.15 -11.62 -8.16
N GLY A 53 5.34 -10.59 -7.34
CA GLY A 53 6.08 -9.38 -7.71
C GLY A 53 7.38 -9.27 -6.93
N LEU A 54 8.44 -8.81 -7.57
CA LEU A 54 9.63 -8.34 -6.87
C LEU A 54 9.38 -6.96 -6.28
N GLU A 55 9.98 -6.78 -5.11
CA GLU A 55 9.96 -5.52 -4.40
C GLU A 55 10.95 -4.51 -5.03
N TYR A 56 12.14 -4.99 -5.41
CA TYR A 56 13.05 -4.27 -6.31
C TYR A 56 12.56 -4.39 -7.76
N PRO A 57 12.43 -3.30 -8.54
CA PRO A 57 11.96 -3.33 -9.93
C PRO A 57 13.03 -3.89 -10.90
N LEU A 58 13.23 -5.21 -10.86
CA LEU A 58 14.26 -5.90 -11.65
C LEU A 58 13.66 -6.68 -12.83
N ASP A 59 13.92 -6.18 -14.03
CA ASP A 59 13.55 -6.83 -15.29
C ASP A 59 14.65 -7.80 -15.75
N GLY A 60 14.26 -8.96 -16.27
CA GLY A 60 15.20 -9.93 -16.85
C GLY A 60 15.93 -10.82 -15.83
N LEU A 61 15.52 -10.84 -14.55
CA LEU A 61 16.09 -11.74 -13.56
C LEU A 61 15.72 -13.19 -13.89
N ASN A 62 16.69 -14.11 -13.94
CA ASN A 62 16.37 -15.50 -14.21
C ASN A 62 15.71 -16.16 -13.00
N PHE A 63 14.71 -17.00 -13.29
CA PHE A 63 14.16 -17.90 -12.29
C PHE A 63 13.76 -19.25 -12.87
N ASN A 64 13.77 -20.27 -12.01
CA ASN A 64 13.23 -21.60 -12.30
C ASN A 64 12.13 -21.93 -11.30
N CYS A 65 11.07 -22.59 -11.77
CA CYS A 65 10.03 -23.15 -10.92
C CYS A 65 10.29 -24.65 -10.77
N SER A 66 10.36 -25.19 -9.56
CA SER A 66 10.77 -26.60 -9.32
C SER A 66 9.96 -27.67 -10.07
N GLY A 67 8.70 -27.38 -10.41
CA GLY A 67 7.82 -28.26 -11.18
C GLY A 67 8.13 -28.32 -12.68
N ASP A 68 8.88 -27.36 -13.21
CA ASP A 68 9.35 -27.34 -14.59
C ASP A 68 10.88 -27.52 -14.63
N LYS A 69 11.32 -28.64 -15.17
CA LYS A 69 12.74 -29.02 -15.23
C LYS A 69 13.39 -28.73 -16.59
N GLU A 70 12.60 -28.34 -17.57
CA GLU A 70 13.06 -28.18 -18.96
C GLU A 70 13.26 -26.70 -19.31
N ASN A 71 12.49 -25.81 -18.69
CA ASN A 71 12.48 -24.39 -19.03
C ASN A 71 13.13 -23.53 -17.94
N THR A 72 13.62 -22.37 -18.38
CA THR A 72 14.09 -21.28 -17.51
C THR A 72 13.33 -20.01 -17.90
N PHE A 73 13.09 -19.13 -16.93
CA PHE A 73 12.21 -17.97 -17.11
C PHE A 73 12.93 -16.67 -16.74
N ILE A 74 12.30 -15.55 -17.09
CA ILE A 74 12.75 -14.22 -16.67
C ILE A 74 11.61 -13.38 -16.09
N THR A 75 11.93 -12.53 -15.13
CA THR A 75 11.00 -11.51 -14.65
C THR A 75 10.73 -10.47 -15.72
N LEU A 76 9.49 -9.96 -15.77
CA LEU A 76 9.09 -8.89 -16.68
C LEU A 76 8.61 -7.69 -15.87
N PHE A 77 9.14 -6.51 -16.18
CA PHE A 77 8.79 -5.25 -15.56
C PHE A 77 7.63 -4.57 -16.27
N ASP A 78 6.50 -4.47 -15.57
CA ASP A 78 5.36 -3.67 -16.00
C ASP A 78 5.52 -2.22 -15.52
N SER A 79 5.83 -1.33 -16.46
CA SER A 79 5.89 0.11 -16.21
C SER A 79 4.54 0.72 -15.79
N ASN A 80 3.41 0.08 -16.11
CA ASN A 80 2.05 0.47 -15.74
C ASN A 80 1.61 -0.07 -14.37
N ALA A 81 2.30 -1.05 -13.79
CA ALA A 81 2.08 -1.51 -12.40
C ALA A 81 3.26 -1.16 -11.46
N GLY A 82 4.42 -0.76 -12.00
CA GLY A 82 5.61 -0.42 -11.21
C GLY A 82 6.21 -1.65 -10.51
N VAL A 83 6.12 -2.82 -11.13
CA VAL A 83 6.54 -4.11 -10.57
C VAL A 83 7.17 -4.98 -11.63
N ALA A 84 8.20 -5.73 -11.24
CA ALA A 84 8.66 -6.86 -12.03
C ALA A 84 8.03 -8.13 -11.47
N SER A 85 7.36 -8.93 -12.29
CA SER A 85 6.65 -10.12 -11.84
C SER A 85 7.13 -11.40 -12.52
N GLY A 86 6.68 -12.54 -12.00
CA GLY A 86 6.86 -13.89 -12.54
C GLY A 86 5.73 -14.81 -12.07
N THR A 87 5.53 -15.95 -12.75
CA THR A 87 4.53 -16.95 -12.36
C THR A 87 5.13 -18.33 -12.14
N CYS A 88 4.64 -19.05 -11.14
CA CYS A 88 4.91 -20.48 -10.94
C CYS A 88 3.69 -21.17 -10.32
N GLN A 89 3.70 -22.52 -10.26
CA GLN A 89 2.67 -23.25 -9.54
C GLN A 89 2.81 -22.99 -8.03
N LYS A 90 1.69 -22.97 -7.30
CA LYS A 90 1.63 -22.71 -5.84
C LYS A 90 2.57 -23.61 -5.02
N THR A 91 2.80 -24.83 -5.47
CA THR A 91 3.66 -25.81 -4.78
C THR A 91 5.13 -25.68 -5.14
N ASP A 92 5.49 -24.80 -6.07
CA ASP A 92 6.86 -24.66 -6.54
C ASP A 92 7.77 -23.97 -5.53
N GLU A 93 9.02 -24.40 -5.54
CA GLU A 93 10.16 -23.62 -5.10
C GLU A 93 10.72 -22.84 -6.29
N VAL A 94 10.85 -21.52 -6.13
CA VAL A 94 11.41 -20.60 -7.12
C VAL A 94 12.89 -20.41 -6.81
N GLU A 95 13.77 -20.71 -7.75
CA GLU A 95 15.20 -20.39 -7.64
C GLU A 95 15.52 -19.14 -8.47
N PHE A 96 16.07 -18.11 -7.84
CA PHE A 96 16.47 -16.85 -8.47
C PHE A 96 17.97 -16.80 -8.73
N TYR A 97 18.36 -16.32 -9.92
CA TYR A 97 19.75 -16.23 -10.31
C TYR A 97 20.01 -15.24 -11.47
N ILE A 98 21.28 -14.92 -11.70
CA ILE A 98 21.74 -14.26 -12.93
C ILE A 98 22.68 -15.24 -13.63
N GLN A 99 22.47 -15.51 -14.91
CA GLN A 99 23.28 -16.46 -15.68
C GLN A 99 23.85 -15.83 -16.95
N SER A 100 25.12 -16.13 -17.23
CA SER A 100 25.80 -15.79 -18.48
C SER A 100 25.41 -16.74 -19.61
N PHE A 101 25.67 -16.35 -20.85
CA PHE A 101 25.54 -17.24 -22.01
C PHE A 101 26.53 -18.43 -21.97
N SER A 102 27.63 -18.31 -21.21
CA SER A 102 28.65 -19.36 -21.03
C SER A 102 28.40 -20.26 -19.81
N SER A 103 27.21 -20.17 -19.19
CA SER A 103 26.77 -20.94 -18.01
C SER A 103 27.33 -20.51 -16.63
N SER A 104 28.15 -19.46 -16.53
CA SER A 104 28.51 -18.86 -15.23
C SER A 104 27.26 -18.31 -14.55
N LYS A 105 27.02 -18.67 -13.28
CA LYS A 105 25.80 -18.36 -12.55
C LYS A 105 26.09 -17.65 -11.22
N ILE A 106 25.36 -16.58 -10.92
CA ILE A 106 25.23 -16.01 -9.58
C ILE A 106 23.90 -16.49 -9.01
N THR A 107 23.94 -17.35 -8.01
CA THR A 107 22.73 -17.82 -7.33
C THR A 107 22.31 -16.80 -6.27
N LEU A 108 21.10 -16.27 -6.37
CA LEU A 108 20.60 -15.21 -5.48
C LEU A 108 19.73 -15.75 -4.33
N GLY A 109 19.01 -16.86 -4.54
CA GLY A 109 18.25 -17.51 -3.48
C GLY A 109 17.13 -18.42 -3.98
N LYS A 110 16.43 -19.05 -3.04
CA LYS A 110 15.30 -19.95 -3.31
C LYS A 110 14.12 -19.65 -2.41
N LEU A 111 12.90 -19.78 -2.91
CA LEU A 111 11.72 -19.46 -2.14
C LEU A 111 10.58 -20.42 -2.46
N LYS A 112 10.04 -21.06 -1.43
CA LYS A 112 8.85 -21.89 -1.57
C LYS A 112 7.61 -21.01 -1.59
N LEU A 113 6.88 -20.98 -2.71
CA LEU A 113 5.75 -20.05 -2.88
C LEU A 113 4.64 -20.26 -1.86
N SER A 114 4.41 -21.50 -1.42
CA SER A 114 3.39 -21.80 -0.41
C SER A 114 3.59 -21.06 0.91
N ASP A 115 4.82 -20.62 1.20
CA ASP A 115 5.14 -19.92 2.46
C ASP A 115 4.83 -18.42 2.37
N TYR A 116 4.58 -17.91 1.15
CA TYR A 116 4.39 -16.49 0.85
C TYR A 116 3.09 -16.18 0.11
N ALA A 117 2.51 -17.15 -0.59
CA ALA A 117 1.34 -16.97 -1.44
C ALA A 117 0.54 -18.27 -1.50
N THR A 118 -0.49 -18.34 -0.67
CA THR A 118 -1.40 -19.49 -0.61
C THR A 118 -2.63 -19.34 -1.50
N PHE A 119 -2.91 -18.15 -2.03
CA PHE A 119 -3.93 -17.93 -3.06
C PHE A 119 -3.51 -16.74 -3.95
N SER A 120 -3.98 -16.74 -5.20
CA SER A 120 -3.76 -15.65 -6.15
C SER A 120 -5.00 -14.76 -6.18
N THR A 121 -4.82 -13.46 -6.01
CA THR A 121 -5.85 -12.47 -6.31
C THR A 121 -5.51 -11.83 -7.64
N GLN A 122 -6.49 -11.66 -8.52
CA GLN A 122 -6.26 -11.00 -9.82
C GLN A 122 -5.83 -9.53 -9.67
N THR A 123 -6.00 -8.93 -8.49
CA THR A 123 -5.85 -7.48 -8.25
C THR A 123 -4.66 -7.11 -7.37
N GLN A 124 -4.00 -8.08 -6.72
CA GLN A 124 -2.84 -7.80 -5.87
C GLN A 124 -1.82 -8.94 -5.88
N LEU A 125 -0.56 -8.55 -6.10
CA LEU A 125 0.59 -9.45 -6.19
C LEU A 125 1.32 -9.49 -4.84
N PRO A 126 1.58 -10.68 -4.26
CA PRO A 126 2.48 -10.81 -3.12
C PRO A 126 3.87 -10.30 -3.51
N ARG A 127 4.45 -9.42 -2.68
CA ARG A 127 5.76 -8.81 -2.93
C ARG A 127 6.87 -9.60 -2.24
N LEU A 128 7.77 -10.17 -3.03
CA LEU A 128 8.97 -10.84 -2.56
C LEU A 128 10.06 -9.81 -2.30
N SER A 129 10.45 -9.65 -1.03
CA SER A 129 11.54 -8.75 -0.66
C SER A 129 12.91 -9.39 -0.90
N VAL A 130 13.95 -8.55 -0.97
CA VAL A 130 15.34 -9.02 -1.01
C VAL A 130 15.73 -9.84 0.22
N VAL A 131 15.08 -9.60 1.37
CA VAL A 131 15.25 -10.38 2.59
C VAL A 131 14.61 -11.76 2.45
N ASP A 132 13.44 -11.86 1.81
CA ASP A 132 12.76 -13.15 1.60
C ASP A 132 13.56 -14.06 0.66
N ILE A 133 14.17 -13.49 -0.38
CA ILE A 133 15.10 -14.21 -1.27
C ILE A 133 16.34 -14.67 -0.47
N ALA A 134 16.90 -13.80 0.37
CA ALA A 134 18.08 -14.11 1.20
C ALA A 134 17.81 -15.21 2.25
N LYS A 135 16.61 -15.24 2.86
CA LYS A 135 16.19 -16.33 3.77
C LYS A 135 16.30 -17.69 3.10
N GLY A 136 16.02 -17.75 1.79
CA GLY A 136 16.20 -18.93 0.95
C GLY A 136 17.60 -19.52 0.93
N ILE A 137 18.62 -18.68 1.08
CA ILE A 137 20.02 -19.09 1.13
C ILE A 137 20.41 -19.53 2.55
N THR A 138 20.01 -18.76 3.56
CA THR A 138 20.48 -18.97 4.93
C THR A 138 19.65 -19.98 5.72
N GLY A 139 18.38 -20.18 5.35
CA GLY A 139 17.39 -20.94 6.11
C GLY A 139 17.02 -20.29 7.45
N ARG A 140 17.32 -18.99 7.65
CA ARG A 140 17.14 -18.29 8.94
C ARG A 140 16.11 -17.18 8.83
N GLN A 141 15.20 -17.12 9.80
CA GLN A 141 14.22 -16.03 9.92
C GLN A 141 14.88 -14.74 10.42
N VAL A 142 14.38 -13.59 9.95
CA VAL A 142 14.86 -12.26 10.34
C VAL A 142 13.80 -11.61 11.24
N ASN A 143 14.11 -11.49 12.53
CA ASN A 143 13.19 -10.90 13.51
C ASN A 143 13.26 -9.38 13.53
N ASN A 144 14.42 -8.79 13.25
CA ASN A 144 14.65 -7.35 13.13
C ASN A 144 15.68 -7.11 12.03
N LEU A 145 15.62 -5.96 11.36
CA LEU A 145 16.67 -5.56 10.42
C LEU A 145 17.92 -5.12 11.21
N ASP A 146 18.90 -6.02 11.32
CA ASP A 146 20.22 -5.78 11.89
C ASP A 146 21.28 -6.04 10.82
N GLN A 147 22.20 -5.10 10.61
CA GLN A 147 23.28 -5.21 9.63
C GLN A 147 24.22 -6.40 9.90
N ASN A 148 24.26 -6.90 11.14
CA ASN A 148 25.06 -8.06 11.54
C ASN A 148 24.31 -9.39 11.43
N ASP A 149 23.01 -9.38 11.15
CA ASP A 149 22.27 -10.61 10.91
C ASP A 149 22.77 -11.27 9.60
N PRO A 150 23.17 -12.57 9.62
CA PRO A 150 23.72 -13.22 8.43
C PRO A 150 22.79 -13.22 7.20
N THR A 151 21.47 -13.24 7.42
CA THR A 151 20.49 -13.16 6.33
C THR A 151 20.39 -11.75 5.79
N VAL A 152 20.45 -10.74 6.66
CA VAL A 152 20.52 -9.33 6.24
C VAL A 152 21.81 -9.06 5.47
N GLN A 153 22.95 -9.63 5.87
CA GLN A 153 24.20 -9.52 5.13
C GLN A 153 24.12 -10.13 3.71
N VAL A 154 23.41 -11.25 3.55
CA VAL A 154 23.13 -11.83 2.22
C VAL A 154 22.23 -10.89 1.40
N ALA A 155 21.18 -10.33 2.01
CA ALA A 155 20.32 -9.34 1.34
C ALA A 155 21.10 -8.08 0.94
N MET A 156 22.03 -7.62 1.78
CA MET A 156 22.93 -6.51 1.46
C MET A 156 23.84 -6.85 0.27
N ARG A 157 24.44 -8.05 0.22
CA ARG A 157 25.25 -8.49 -0.93
C ARG A 157 24.44 -8.51 -2.22
N LEU A 158 23.19 -9.00 -2.17
CA LEU A 158 22.27 -8.93 -3.29
C LEU A 158 22.05 -7.48 -3.74
N VAL A 159 21.72 -6.58 -2.80
CA VAL A 159 21.55 -5.15 -3.07
C VAL A 159 22.82 -4.52 -3.66
N LYS A 160 24.01 -4.87 -3.18
CA LYS A 160 25.27 -4.34 -3.72
C LYS A 160 25.44 -4.68 -5.20
N ILE A 161 25.10 -5.90 -5.61
CA ILE A 161 25.11 -6.28 -7.03
C ILE A 161 24.16 -5.38 -7.82
N LEU A 162 22.91 -5.27 -7.37
CA LEU A 162 21.88 -4.52 -8.08
C LEU A 162 22.22 -3.03 -8.18
N GLN A 163 22.68 -2.42 -7.08
CA GLN A 163 23.03 -1.01 -7.06
C GLN A 163 24.29 -0.70 -7.86
N ALA A 164 25.31 -1.57 -7.80
CA ALA A 164 26.52 -1.41 -8.62
C ALA A 164 26.18 -1.49 -10.12
N LEU A 165 25.33 -2.43 -10.54
CA LEU A 165 24.85 -2.51 -11.92
C LEU A 165 24.02 -1.28 -12.30
N ALA A 166 23.15 -0.80 -11.42
CA ALA A 166 22.32 0.37 -11.68
C ALA A 166 23.17 1.66 -11.81
N ILE A 167 24.29 1.78 -11.09
CA ILE A 167 25.27 2.86 -11.28
C ILE A 167 25.97 2.72 -12.64
N GLN A 168 26.45 1.53 -13.01
CA GLN A 168 27.16 1.30 -14.27
C GLN A 168 26.28 1.62 -15.49
N GLU A 169 24.99 1.27 -15.44
CA GLU A 169 24.00 1.61 -16.47
C GLU A 169 23.50 3.06 -16.42
N GLY A 170 24.01 3.86 -15.48
CA GLY A 170 23.58 5.23 -15.25
C GLY A 170 22.12 5.36 -14.83
N ARG A 171 21.48 4.28 -14.34
CA ARG A 171 20.08 4.25 -13.85
C ARG A 171 19.91 4.96 -12.52
N ILE A 172 20.96 5.03 -11.72
CA ILE A 172 21.01 5.80 -10.47
C ILE A 172 22.30 6.61 -10.40
N VAL A 173 22.27 7.68 -9.60
CA VAL A 173 23.45 8.49 -9.24
C VAL A 173 23.79 8.32 -7.76
N ASN A 174 22.77 8.15 -6.91
CA ASN A 174 22.93 7.89 -5.48
C ASN A 174 22.82 6.37 -5.22
N PRO A 175 23.82 5.74 -4.54
CA PRO A 175 23.83 4.31 -4.21
C PRO A 175 22.64 3.78 -3.39
N THR A 176 21.81 4.67 -2.83
CA THR A 176 20.62 4.34 -2.02
C THR A 176 19.29 4.59 -2.75
N ASP A 177 19.35 5.08 -3.99
CA ASP A 177 18.16 5.24 -4.84
C ASP A 177 17.74 3.88 -5.42
N VAL A 178 16.44 3.68 -5.64
CA VAL A 178 15.90 2.43 -6.19
C VAL A 178 15.15 2.78 -7.46
N GLN A 179 15.69 2.34 -8.59
CA GLN A 179 15.14 2.57 -9.93
C GLN A 179 15.08 1.25 -10.71
N PRO A 180 14.25 1.18 -11.77
CA PRO A 180 14.19 0.00 -12.62
C PRO A 180 15.57 -0.38 -13.17
N LEU A 181 15.94 -1.65 -12.97
CA LEU A 181 17.15 -2.25 -13.51
C LEU A 181 16.75 -3.31 -14.53
N TYR A 182 17.44 -3.34 -15.66
CA TYR A 182 17.20 -4.29 -16.74
C TYR A 182 18.46 -5.14 -16.90
N ILE A 183 18.35 -6.46 -16.75
CA ILE A 183 19.47 -7.37 -16.99
C ILE A 183 19.69 -7.48 -18.50
N THR A 184 20.70 -6.78 -19.00
CA THR A 184 21.01 -6.71 -20.43
C THR A 184 21.82 -7.90 -20.92
N GLU A 185 21.87 -8.11 -22.24
CA GLU A 185 22.80 -9.09 -22.83
C GLU A 185 24.28 -8.77 -22.52
N GLU A 186 24.64 -7.50 -22.44
CA GLU A 186 26.00 -7.07 -22.13
C GLU A 186 26.40 -7.50 -20.72
N MET A 187 25.51 -7.31 -19.73
CA MET A 187 25.73 -7.84 -18.37
C MET A 187 25.93 -9.36 -18.37
N ARG A 188 25.15 -10.10 -19.18
CA ARG A 188 25.30 -11.56 -19.28
C ARG A 188 26.63 -11.96 -19.94
N LYS A 189 27.10 -11.18 -20.92
CA LYS A 189 28.42 -11.36 -21.55
C LYS A 189 29.55 -11.05 -20.56
N ASP A 190 29.41 -10.00 -19.76
CA ASP A 190 30.38 -9.64 -18.73
C ASP A 190 30.43 -10.68 -17.60
N LEU A 191 29.29 -11.24 -17.21
CA LEU A 191 29.25 -12.34 -16.26
C LEU A 191 30.00 -13.58 -16.76
N ALA A 192 30.20 -13.77 -18.06
CA ALA A 192 31.02 -14.86 -18.57
C ALA A 192 32.50 -14.76 -18.16
N LYS A 193 32.96 -13.57 -17.73
CA LYS A 193 34.35 -13.32 -17.32
C LYS A 193 34.69 -13.88 -15.95
N VAL A 194 33.70 -14.15 -15.08
CA VAL A 194 33.98 -14.71 -13.75
C VAL A 194 34.40 -16.17 -13.84
N SER A 195 35.33 -16.58 -12.96
CA SER A 195 35.83 -17.95 -12.88
C SER A 195 34.84 -18.87 -12.14
N GLY A 196 33.72 -19.19 -12.76
CA GLY A 196 32.72 -20.15 -12.28
C GLY A 196 31.54 -19.53 -11.53
N ASN A 197 30.77 -20.38 -10.85
CA ASN A 197 29.55 -19.97 -10.16
C ASN A 197 29.85 -19.24 -8.85
N ILE A 198 29.02 -18.24 -8.54
CA ILE A 198 29.15 -17.37 -7.37
C ILE A 198 27.96 -17.60 -6.44
N SER A 199 28.26 -17.76 -5.15
CA SER A 199 27.26 -17.77 -4.07
C SER A 199 27.32 -16.48 -3.26
N LEU A 200 26.16 -15.94 -2.89
CA LEU A 200 26.12 -14.77 -1.98
C LEU A 200 26.67 -15.07 -0.58
N THR A 201 26.89 -16.34 -0.21
CA THR A 201 27.52 -16.75 1.05
C THR A 201 29.03 -16.97 0.95
N ASP A 202 29.63 -16.79 -0.23
CA ASP A 202 31.06 -16.96 -0.41
C ASP A 202 31.86 -16.02 0.51
N ALA A 203 32.88 -16.55 1.19
CA ALA A 203 33.76 -15.74 2.04
C ALA A 203 34.57 -14.71 1.21
N SER A 204 34.94 -15.07 -0.02
CA SER A 204 35.64 -14.21 -0.98
C SER A 204 34.70 -13.61 -2.04
N PHE A 205 33.42 -13.42 -1.70
CA PHE A 205 32.37 -12.95 -2.63
C PHE A 205 32.81 -11.74 -3.49
N ALA A 206 33.26 -10.65 -2.86
CA ALA A 206 33.66 -9.43 -3.55
C ALA A 206 34.81 -9.68 -4.55
N THR A 207 35.77 -10.55 -4.21
CA THR A 207 36.87 -10.91 -5.10
C THR A 207 36.39 -11.74 -6.29
N LYS A 208 35.50 -12.71 -6.07
CA LYS A 208 35.01 -13.60 -7.13
C LYS A 208 34.14 -12.87 -8.16
N ILE A 209 33.39 -11.86 -7.73
CA ILE A 209 32.46 -11.13 -8.61
C ILE A 209 33.12 -9.96 -9.34
N LYS A 210 34.33 -9.56 -8.95
CA LYS A 210 34.99 -8.33 -9.39
C LYS A 210 35.16 -8.21 -10.91
N ASP A 211 35.38 -9.33 -11.61
CA ASP A 211 35.52 -9.34 -13.07
C ASP A 211 34.19 -9.10 -13.81
N PHE A 212 33.06 -9.26 -13.11
CA PHE A 212 31.72 -8.92 -13.59
C PHE A 212 31.30 -7.52 -13.12
N ILE A 213 31.36 -7.25 -11.82
CA ILE A 213 30.97 -5.96 -11.23
C ILE A 213 31.75 -5.68 -9.95
N ASP A 214 32.20 -4.43 -9.79
CA ASP A 214 32.82 -3.99 -8.54
C ASP A 214 31.74 -3.64 -7.51
N VAL A 215 31.48 -4.55 -6.57
CA VAL A 215 30.49 -4.35 -5.50
C VAL A 215 31.01 -3.48 -4.35
N ASP A 216 32.32 -3.25 -4.26
CA ASP A 216 32.93 -2.46 -3.18
C ASP A 216 32.65 -0.95 -3.35
N GLN A 217 32.20 -0.53 -4.54
CA GLN A 217 31.71 0.83 -4.76
C GLN A 217 30.44 1.16 -3.95
N ILE A 218 29.73 0.13 -3.48
CA ILE A 218 28.56 0.25 -2.61
C ILE A 218 28.98 -0.06 -1.18
N SER A 219 28.96 0.96 -0.31
CA SER A 219 29.27 0.78 1.11
C SER A 219 28.24 -0.11 1.81
N ASP A 220 28.61 -0.70 2.94
CA ASP A 220 27.67 -1.51 3.72
C ASP A 220 26.52 -0.67 4.26
N GLU A 221 26.77 0.58 4.63
CA GLU A 221 25.76 1.53 5.09
C GLU A 221 24.74 1.84 3.99
N ALA A 222 25.20 2.07 2.76
CA ALA A 222 24.32 2.32 1.62
C ALA A 222 23.49 1.07 1.25
N ALA A 223 24.10 -0.11 1.28
CA ALA A 223 23.41 -1.37 1.04
C ALA A 223 22.34 -1.63 2.12
N PHE A 224 22.68 -1.44 3.39
CA PHE A 224 21.74 -1.62 4.50
C PHE A 224 20.60 -0.60 4.47
N ALA A 225 20.89 0.68 4.17
CA ALA A 225 19.88 1.72 4.00
C ALA A 225 18.90 1.37 2.86
N THR A 226 19.41 0.82 1.75
CA THR A 226 18.58 0.35 0.64
C THR A 226 17.72 -0.85 1.05
N VAL A 227 18.27 -1.86 1.74
CA VAL A 227 17.48 -3.00 2.27
C VAL A 227 16.36 -2.50 3.17
N LYS A 228 16.63 -1.54 4.05
CA LYS A 228 15.62 -0.94 4.92
C LYS A 228 14.54 -0.20 4.12
N LYS A 229 14.93 0.65 3.16
CA LYS A 229 13.99 1.36 2.28
C LYS A 229 13.07 0.39 1.55
N LEU A 230 13.64 -0.66 0.99
CA LEU A 230 12.94 -1.72 0.30
C LEU A 230 11.89 -2.38 1.21
N VAL A 231 12.33 -2.95 2.33
CA VAL A 231 11.44 -3.62 3.29
C VAL A 231 10.33 -2.69 3.82
N THR A 232 10.62 -1.40 4.02
CA THR A 232 9.60 -0.39 4.39
C THR A 232 8.59 -0.17 3.26
N ILE A 233 9.03 0.03 2.01
CA ILE A 233 8.15 0.17 0.84
C ILE A 233 7.27 -1.07 0.67
N ALA A 234 7.85 -2.26 0.87
CA ALA A 234 7.12 -3.52 0.82
C ALA A 234 5.97 -3.56 1.82
N ASN A 235 6.16 -2.98 3.00
CA ASN A 235 5.10 -2.92 4.02
C ASN A 235 4.13 -1.76 3.76
N ALA A 236 4.60 -0.67 3.15
CA ALA A 236 3.81 0.55 3.02
C ALA A 236 2.61 0.41 2.07
N ALA A 237 1.43 0.71 2.60
CA ALA A 237 0.14 0.51 1.95
C ALA A 237 -0.96 1.26 2.71
N VAL A 238 -2.19 1.16 2.20
CA VAL A 238 -3.39 1.46 2.96
C VAL A 238 -3.89 0.17 3.63
N TYR A 239 -4.34 0.27 4.87
CA TYR A 239 -4.92 -0.85 5.62
C TYR A 239 -6.33 -0.52 6.07
N GLN A 240 -7.26 -1.43 5.84
CA GLN A 240 -8.64 -1.29 6.30
C GLN A 240 -9.28 -2.65 6.60
N PRO A 241 -10.18 -2.75 7.58
CA PRO A 241 -11.07 -3.89 7.71
C PRO A 241 -12.19 -3.81 6.65
N GLU A 242 -12.74 -4.95 6.23
CA GLU A 242 -13.98 -4.95 5.43
C GLU A 242 -15.16 -4.41 6.26
N PHE A 243 -16.14 -3.83 5.57
CA PHE A 243 -17.46 -3.58 6.16
C PHE A 243 -18.25 -4.90 6.12
N SER A 244 -18.44 -5.59 7.25
CA SER A 244 -19.17 -6.87 7.29
C SER A 244 -20.67 -6.83 6.91
N LEU A 245 -21.15 -5.66 6.47
CA LEU A 245 -22.47 -5.45 5.91
C LEU A 245 -22.48 -5.46 4.38
N PHE A 246 -21.40 -4.98 3.78
CA PHE A 246 -21.35 -4.59 2.38
C PHE A 246 -19.95 -4.89 1.87
N SER A 247 -19.85 -5.70 0.82
CA SER A 247 -18.55 -5.84 0.15
C SER A 247 -18.12 -4.47 -0.36
N THR A 248 -16.97 -3.99 0.10
CA THR A 248 -16.37 -2.76 -0.41
C THR A 248 -15.94 -2.98 -1.87
N SER A 249 -16.76 -2.55 -2.83
CA SER A 249 -16.44 -2.67 -4.26
C SER A 249 -15.17 -1.86 -4.56
N GLY A 250 -14.14 -2.52 -5.08
CA GLY A 250 -12.80 -1.96 -5.27
C GLY A 250 -11.73 -2.62 -4.39
N VAL A 251 -12.12 -3.36 -3.34
CA VAL A 251 -11.19 -4.13 -2.51
C VAL A 251 -10.96 -5.52 -3.10
N ILE A 252 -12.01 -6.15 -3.68
CA ILE A 252 -11.96 -7.48 -4.31
C ILE A 252 -13.13 -7.60 -5.30
N GLY A 253 -12.88 -8.08 -6.53
CA GLY A 253 -13.95 -8.59 -7.38
C GLY A 253 -14.60 -9.81 -6.73
N SER A 254 -15.76 -9.65 -6.08
CA SER A 254 -16.80 -10.66 -5.81
C SER A 254 -16.46 -12.07 -5.29
N ILE A 255 -15.24 -12.42 -4.86
CA ILE A 255 -14.86 -13.86 -4.71
C ILE A 255 -14.68 -14.38 -3.26
N GLN A 256 -14.62 -13.55 -2.21
CA GLN A 256 -14.49 -14.09 -0.84
C GLN A 256 -15.48 -13.48 0.16
N SER A 257 -16.73 -13.95 0.10
CA SER A 257 -17.71 -13.80 1.18
C SER A 257 -17.23 -14.58 2.42
N GLY A 258 -16.86 -13.89 3.50
CA GLY A 258 -16.44 -14.55 4.73
C GLY A 258 -15.68 -13.67 5.74
N SER A 259 -15.36 -12.42 5.39
CA SER A 259 -14.80 -11.47 6.35
C SER A 259 -15.89 -10.81 7.20
N ASP A 260 -15.63 -10.70 8.50
CA ASP A 260 -16.46 -10.02 9.48
C ASP A 260 -15.95 -8.60 9.82
N GLY A 261 -14.79 -8.19 9.29
CA GLY A 261 -14.19 -6.88 9.56
C GLY A 261 -13.74 -6.71 11.01
N LEU A 262 -13.96 -5.51 11.59
CA LEU A 262 -13.72 -5.25 13.01
C LEU A 262 -15.03 -5.39 13.79
N VAL A 263 -15.16 -6.51 14.51
CA VAL A 263 -16.36 -6.84 15.30
C VAL A 263 -16.01 -7.49 16.63
N GLY A 264 -16.89 -7.36 17.62
CA GLY A 264 -16.74 -8.01 18.92
C GLY A 264 -17.83 -7.59 19.91
N CYS A 265 -17.61 -7.90 21.18
CA CYS A 265 -18.55 -7.55 22.25
C CYS A 265 -17.89 -7.62 23.63
N ASN A 266 -18.65 -7.30 24.67
CA ASN A 266 -18.21 -7.36 26.06
C ASN A 266 -18.22 -8.77 26.69
N LYS A 267 -18.56 -9.81 25.92
CA LYS A 267 -18.68 -11.20 26.40
C LYS A 267 -17.98 -12.19 25.50
N THR A 268 -17.58 -13.31 26.08
CA THR A 268 -16.99 -14.44 25.35
C THR A 268 -17.68 -15.73 25.82
N PRO A 269 -18.45 -16.44 24.96
CA PRO A 269 -18.67 -16.18 23.54
C PRO A 269 -19.58 -14.97 23.27
N CYS A 270 -19.45 -14.41 22.07
CA CYS A 270 -20.27 -13.30 21.59
C CYS A 270 -21.62 -13.81 21.06
N ASP A 271 -22.57 -14.08 21.95
CA ASP A 271 -23.88 -14.62 21.56
C ASP A 271 -24.89 -13.52 21.21
N ILE A 272 -25.39 -13.55 19.97
CA ILE A 272 -26.41 -12.66 19.42
C ILE A 272 -27.77 -12.83 20.12
N LYS A 273 -28.03 -14.02 20.69
CA LYS A 273 -29.28 -14.32 21.40
C LYS A 273 -29.28 -13.84 22.84
N ASP A 274 -28.11 -13.55 23.41
CA ASP A 274 -28.00 -13.02 24.76
C ASP A 274 -28.32 -11.52 24.74
N GLN A 275 -29.46 -11.18 25.34
CA GLN A 275 -29.98 -9.81 25.42
C GLN A 275 -29.14 -8.85 26.28
N THR A 276 -28.11 -9.36 26.96
CA THR A 276 -27.18 -8.56 27.76
C THR A 276 -25.81 -8.41 27.09
N THR A 277 -25.63 -8.96 25.89
CA THR A 277 -24.44 -8.75 25.06
C THR A 277 -24.45 -7.34 24.48
N LYS A 278 -23.36 -6.58 24.71
CA LYS A 278 -23.12 -5.28 24.08
C LYS A 278 -22.19 -5.47 22.90
N HIS A 279 -22.67 -5.19 21.70
CA HIS A 279 -21.89 -5.36 20.46
C HIS A 279 -21.05 -4.14 20.13
N LEU A 280 -19.89 -4.38 19.51
CA LEU A 280 -19.02 -3.37 18.93
C LEU A 280 -18.75 -3.70 17.47
N PHE A 281 -18.84 -2.68 16.65
CA PHE A 281 -18.49 -2.70 15.23
C PHE A 281 -17.65 -1.48 14.89
N GLY A 282 -16.69 -1.59 13.99
CA GLY A 282 -15.90 -0.44 13.57
C GLY A 282 -15.27 -0.57 12.19
N HIS A 283 -14.77 0.56 11.71
CA HIS A 283 -14.04 0.65 10.47
C HIS A 283 -12.99 1.76 10.56
N PHE A 284 -11.85 1.59 9.89
CA PHE A 284 -10.81 2.60 9.81
C PHE A 284 -10.07 2.49 8.49
N MET A 285 -9.35 3.55 8.13
CA MET A 285 -8.29 3.50 7.14
C MET A 285 -7.00 3.97 7.79
N LEU A 286 -5.97 3.14 7.70
CA LEU A 286 -4.61 3.46 8.09
C LEU A 286 -3.75 3.56 6.83
N ILE A 287 -2.73 4.40 6.87
CA ILE A 287 -1.70 4.45 5.84
C ILE A 287 -0.34 4.33 6.50
N THR A 288 0.52 3.51 5.92
CA THR A 288 1.94 3.46 6.25
C THR A 288 2.71 4.27 5.22
N ASP A 289 3.49 5.25 5.68
CA ASP A 289 4.30 6.12 4.83
C ASP A 289 5.67 5.50 4.51
N ARG A 290 6.48 6.19 3.71
CA ARG A 290 7.79 5.70 3.24
C ARG A 290 8.87 5.72 4.32
N GLN A 291 8.65 6.47 5.40
CA GLN A 291 9.46 6.41 6.61
C GLN A 291 9.05 5.27 7.56
N GLY A 292 7.94 4.59 7.31
CA GLY A 292 7.46 3.43 8.06
C GLY A 292 6.55 3.78 9.24
N TYR A 293 6.02 5.00 9.31
CA TYR A 293 5.01 5.36 10.28
C TYR A 293 3.62 5.03 9.77
N THR A 294 2.81 4.43 10.63
CA THR A 294 1.40 4.13 10.34
C THR A 294 0.50 5.01 11.17
N PHE A 295 -0.49 5.63 10.53
CA PHE A 295 -1.47 6.52 11.15
C PHE A 295 -2.78 6.49 10.36
N GLY A 296 -3.85 7.04 10.90
CA GLY A 296 -5.09 7.18 10.14
C GLY A 296 -6.33 7.44 10.97
N SER A 297 -7.49 7.35 10.33
CA SER A 297 -8.78 7.72 10.93
C SER A 297 -9.85 6.67 10.67
N GLY A 298 -10.84 6.62 11.55
CA GLY A 298 -11.96 5.71 11.46
C GLY A 298 -13.08 6.08 12.40
N LEU A 299 -13.94 5.11 12.65
CA LEU A 299 -15.07 5.22 13.55
C LEU A 299 -15.48 3.86 14.10
N GLN A 300 -16.16 3.88 15.24
CA GLN A 300 -16.81 2.70 15.80
C GLN A 300 -18.22 3.01 16.28
N TRP A 301 -19.00 1.96 16.40
CA TRP A 301 -20.30 1.92 17.05
C TRP A 301 -20.26 0.91 18.17
N ARG A 302 -20.86 1.27 19.29
CA ARG A 302 -20.90 0.43 20.48
C ARG A 302 -22.28 0.49 21.10
N ASP A 303 -22.93 -0.65 21.26
CA ASP A 303 -24.26 -0.73 21.86
C ASP A 303 -24.20 -0.64 23.39
N SER A 304 -23.70 0.48 23.91
CA SER A 304 -23.49 0.69 25.34
C SER A 304 -24.80 0.72 26.14
N GLN A 305 -25.92 1.02 25.46
CA GLN A 305 -27.25 1.16 26.04
C GLN A 305 -28.19 -0.03 25.77
N LEU A 306 -27.70 -1.12 25.17
CA LEU A 306 -28.53 -2.29 24.81
C LEU A 306 -29.77 -1.89 23.97
N LYS A 307 -29.57 -1.08 22.94
CA LYS A 307 -30.60 -0.70 21.96
C LYS A 307 -30.97 -1.86 21.03
N LEU A 308 -30.08 -2.83 20.83
CA LEU A 308 -30.26 -3.93 19.88
C LEU A 308 -31.07 -5.14 20.40
N PRO A 309 -30.94 -5.58 21.66
CA PRO A 309 -31.67 -6.73 22.20
C PRO A 309 -33.19 -6.71 21.98
N ALA A 310 -33.81 -5.53 21.95
CA ALA A 310 -35.25 -5.37 21.70
C ALA A 310 -35.67 -5.70 20.25
N LYS A 311 -34.72 -5.81 19.31
CA LYS A 311 -34.98 -5.98 17.87
C LYS A 311 -34.99 -7.44 17.39
N ASN A 312 -34.67 -8.41 18.27
CA ASN A 312 -34.63 -9.85 17.95
C ASN A 312 -33.82 -10.20 16.68
N LEU A 313 -32.63 -9.61 16.55
CA LEU A 313 -31.74 -9.83 15.41
C LEU A 313 -31.14 -11.24 15.44
N SER A 314 -30.91 -11.82 14.25
CA SER A 314 -30.40 -13.20 14.11
C SER A 314 -29.08 -13.31 13.35
N SER A 315 -28.51 -12.19 12.89
CA SER A 315 -27.27 -12.17 12.11
C SER A 315 -26.38 -10.99 12.51
N LEU A 316 -25.07 -11.16 12.31
CA LEU A 316 -24.07 -10.10 12.51
C LEU A 316 -24.32 -8.89 11.58
N GLY A 317 -24.72 -9.14 10.33
CA GLY A 317 -25.11 -8.07 9.42
C GLY A 317 -26.37 -7.33 9.89
N GLY A 318 -27.35 -8.01 10.48
CA GLY A 318 -28.49 -7.35 11.12
C GLY A 318 -28.04 -6.41 12.26
N ILE A 319 -27.16 -6.89 13.14
CA ILE A 319 -26.59 -6.11 14.25
C ILE A 319 -25.86 -4.87 13.74
N ASN A 320 -24.94 -5.02 12.79
CA ASN A 320 -24.11 -3.91 12.32
C ASN A 320 -24.95 -2.84 11.61
N ALA A 321 -26.01 -3.23 10.90
CA ALA A 321 -26.90 -2.29 10.22
C ALA A 321 -27.72 -1.45 11.24
N GLU A 322 -28.16 -2.07 12.33
CA GLU A 322 -28.87 -1.37 13.39
C GLU A 322 -27.93 -0.49 14.23
N LEU A 323 -26.67 -0.90 14.44
CA LEU A 323 -25.65 -0.03 15.04
C LEU A 323 -25.45 1.25 14.24
N ILE A 324 -25.27 1.14 12.92
CA ILE A 324 -25.05 2.30 12.05
C ILE A 324 -26.22 3.29 12.10
N ARG A 325 -27.46 2.78 12.15
CA ARG A 325 -28.67 3.61 12.11
C ARG A 325 -29.04 4.23 13.45
N ASN A 326 -28.88 3.49 14.56
CA ASN A 326 -29.48 3.87 15.85
C ASN A 326 -28.46 4.21 16.94
N VAL A 327 -27.16 4.02 16.67
CA VAL A 327 -26.07 4.34 17.61
C VAL A 327 -25.22 5.44 17.01
N LYS A 328 -24.95 6.47 17.81
CA LYS A 328 -24.08 7.57 17.42
C LYS A 328 -22.64 7.04 17.19
N PRO A 329 -22.02 7.29 16.03
CA PRO A 329 -20.65 6.86 15.79
C PRO A 329 -19.67 7.61 16.70
N ALA A 330 -18.60 6.94 17.11
CA ALA A 330 -17.47 7.53 17.82
C ALA A 330 -16.25 7.55 16.90
N GLN A 331 -15.59 8.71 16.77
CA GLN A 331 -14.38 8.82 15.95
C GLN A 331 -13.25 7.95 16.51
N MET A 332 -12.50 7.33 15.61
CA MET A 332 -11.21 6.71 15.90
C MET A 332 -10.08 7.47 15.21
N THR A 333 -8.97 7.68 15.90
CA THR A 333 -7.76 8.29 15.34
C THR A 333 -6.53 7.53 15.80
N ALA A 334 -5.65 7.20 14.86
CA ALA A 334 -4.36 6.60 15.15
C ALA A 334 -3.26 7.63 14.89
N ASP A 335 -2.60 8.07 15.95
CA ASP A 335 -1.38 8.88 15.84
C ASP A 335 -0.25 8.05 15.20
N PRO A 336 0.74 8.69 14.55
CA PRO A 336 1.86 8.01 13.91
C PRO A 336 2.62 7.05 14.85
N GLN A 337 2.62 5.77 14.50
CA GLN A 337 3.31 4.70 15.21
C GLN A 337 4.17 3.88 14.27
N SER A 338 5.38 3.52 14.70
CA SER A 338 6.30 2.63 13.96
C SER A 338 6.11 1.14 14.30
N SER A 339 5.27 0.83 15.28
CA SER A 339 5.03 -0.53 15.79
C SER A 339 3.82 -1.21 15.13
N TRP A 340 3.53 -0.87 13.87
CA TRP A 340 2.50 -1.57 13.10
C TRP A 340 2.96 -2.98 12.70
N ILE A 341 2.36 -3.59 11.68
CA ILE A 341 2.75 -4.90 11.15
C ILE A 341 4.26 -4.89 10.91
N HIS A 342 4.95 -5.79 11.60
CA HIS A 342 6.40 -5.82 11.61
C HIS A 342 6.93 -6.17 10.21
N PRO A 343 7.83 -5.35 9.60
CA PRO A 343 8.12 -5.47 8.18
C PRO A 343 8.71 -6.82 7.73
N THR A 344 9.46 -7.51 8.59
CA THR A 344 10.13 -8.78 8.23
C THR A 344 9.40 -10.04 8.67
N SER A 345 8.74 -10.00 9.84
CA SER A 345 7.98 -11.13 10.38
C SER A 345 6.53 -11.11 9.93
N LYS A 346 6.04 -9.98 9.40
CA LYS A 346 4.67 -9.77 8.94
C LYS A 346 3.63 -9.98 10.05
N THR A 347 4.00 -9.73 11.30
CA THR A 347 3.14 -9.94 12.47
C THR A 347 2.99 -8.67 13.30
N ILE A 348 1.88 -8.56 14.03
CA ILE A 348 1.71 -7.55 15.08
C ILE A 348 2.49 -8.03 16.31
N THR A 349 3.65 -7.42 16.56
CA THR A 349 4.55 -7.77 17.67
C THR A 349 4.35 -6.92 18.91
N ALA A 350 3.75 -5.74 18.76
CA ALA A 350 3.35 -4.85 19.84
C ALA A 350 1.94 -4.29 19.55
N PRO A 351 1.14 -4.00 20.58
CA PRO A 351 -0.20 -3.44 20.38
C PRO A 351 -0.16 -2.12 19.61
N TYR A 352 -0.90 -2.05 18.50
CA TYR A 352 -1.15 -0.82 17.78
C TYR A 352 -2.42 -0.15 18.30
N ARG A 353 -2.33 1.17 18.52
CA ARG A 353 -3.34 1.91 19.28
C ARG A 353 -4.14 2.85 18.40
N LEU A 354 -5.46 2.84 18.59
CA LEU A 354 -6.38 3.82 18.04
C LEU A 354 -7.11 4.50 19.20
N ASN A 355 -6.98 5.82 19.30
CA ASN A 355 -7.75 6.62 20.25
C ASN A 355 -9.22 6.61 19.81
N VAL A 356 -10.15 6.47 20.76
CA VAL A 356 -11.59 6.37 20.48
C VAL A 356 -12.31 7.51 21.20
N ALA A 357 -12.69 8.55 20.46
CA ALA A 357 -13.30 9.77 21.01
C ALA A 357 -12.60 10.22 22.32
N ASN A 358 -13.37 10.37 23.42
CA ASN A 358 -12.84 10.75 24.73
C ASN A 358 -12.60 9.53 25.66
N ASN A 359 -12.51 8.31 25.12
CA ASN A 359 -12.27 7.13 25.95
C ASN A 359 -10.86 7.18 26.57
N ALA A 360 -10.76 6.80 27.84
CA ALA A 360 -9.49 6.89 28.59
C ALA A 360 -8.42 5.91 28.08
N THR A 361 -8.84 4.79 27.50
CA THR A 361 -7.95 3.78 26.91
C THR A 361 -8.15 3.69 25.40
N PRO A 362 -7.07 3.47 24.63
CA PRO A 362 -7.19 3.25 23.19
C PRO A 362 -7.74 1.84 22.90
N LEU A 363 -8.31 1.68 21.71
CA LEU A 363 -8.50 0.36 21.12
C LEU A 363 -7.14 -0.20 20.71
N GLU A 364 -6.85 -1.43 21.12
CA GLU A 364 -5.57 -2.08 20.84
C GLU A 364 -5.76 -3.25 19.87
N LEU A 365 -5.08 -3.17 18.73
CA LEU A 365 -4.85 -4.31 17.83
C LEU A 365 -3.57 -5.00 18.30
N TYR A 366 -3.68 -6.13 18.98
CA TYR A 366 -2.57 -6.71 19.74
C TYR A 366 -2.06 -8.05 19.18
N ARG A 367 -2.74 -8.62 18.18
CA ARG A 367 -2.37 -9.89 17.57
C ARG A 367 -2.85 -9.95 16.12
N GLY A 368 -2.07 -10.59 15.26
CA GLY A 368 -2.40 -10.88 13.87
C GLY A 368 -1.15 -11.10 13.02
N SER A 369 -1.26 -11.95 12.01
CA SER A 369 -0.23 -12.18 10.99
C SER A 369 -0.77 -11.81 9.61
N LEU A 370 -0.02 -11.01 8.86
CA LEU A 370 -0.33 -10.64 7.48
C LEU A 370 0.00 -11.81 6.55
N LEU A 371 -1.04 -12.50 6.13
CA LEU A 371 -0.99 -13.65 5.23
C LEU A 371 -0.91 -13.15 3.78
N ASN A 372 -0.07 -13.80 2.99
CA ASN A 372 0.14 -13.52 1.57
C ASN A 372 0.47 -12.06 1.23
N ASP A 373 1.08 -11.33 2.17
CA ASP A 373 1.30 -9.88 2.05
C ASP A 373 0.00 -9.10 1.71
N TYR A 374 -1.14 -9.61 2.16
CA TYR A 374 -2.45 -9.12 1.74
C TYR A 374 -3.49 -9.05 2.86
N VAL A 375 -3.66 -10.08 3.69
CA VAL A 375 -4.78 -10.13 4.62
C VAL A 375 -4.40 -10.67 6.00
N ILE A 376 -4.92 -10.05 7.06
CA ILE A 376 -4.97 -10.65 8.40
C ILE A 376 -6.35 -11.25 8.57
N ALA A 377 -6.41 -12.53 8.94
CA ALA A 377 -7.68 -13.20 9.23
C ALA A 377 -7.90 -13.28 10.76
N GLY A 378 -9.03 -12.80 11.22
CA GLY A 378 -9.43 -12.75 12.63
C GLY A 378 -10.16 -13.99 13.12
N LYS A 379 -10.78 -14.76 12.22
CA LYS A 379 -11.52 -15.99 12.55
C LYS A 379 -11.02 -17.21 11.80
N GLU A 380 -11.22 -18.37 12.42
CA GLU A 380 -10.80 -19.66 11.88
C GLU A 380 -11.39 -19.94 10.49
N ALA A 381 -12.67 -19.68 10.27
CA ALA A 381 -13.32 -19.94 8.97
C ALA A 381 -12.67 -19.13 7.84
N PHE A 382 -12.44 -17.83 8.08
CA PHE A 382 -11.78 -16.95 7.12
C PHE A 382 -10.30 -17.34 6.92
N TYR A 383 -9.59 -17.67 8.00
CA TYR A 383 -8.21 -18.17 7.94
C TYR A 383 -8.09 -19.46 7.12
N LYS A 384 -8.99 -20.42 7.31
CA LYS A 384 -9.05 -21.67 6.51
C LYS A 384 -9.30 -21.39 5.04
N MET A 385 -10.22 -20.47 4.72
CA MET A 385 -10.49 -20.07 3.34
C MET A 385 -9.25 -19.43 2.69
N VAL A 386 -8.58 -18.53 3.40
CA VAL A 386 -7.39 -17.83 2.92
C VAL A 386 -6.20 -18.77 2.73
N THR A 387 -5.97 -19.69 3.67
CA THR A 387 -4.79 -20.56 3.66
C THR A 387 -5.00 -21.89 2.92
N GLY A 388 -6.26 -22.29 2.70
CA GLY A 388 -6.64 -23.63 2.21
C GLY A 388 -6.50 -24.73 3.27
N LYS A 389 -6.25 -24.38 4.54
CA LYS A 389 -6.15 -25.37 5.63
C LYS A 389 -7.53 -25.89 6.03
N THR A 390 -7.59 -27.16 6.42
CA THR A 390 -8.82 -27.78 6.96
C THR A 390 -8.91 -27.74 8.49
N GLN A 391 -7.76 -27.60 9.17
CA GLN A 391 -7.62 -27.48 10.63
C GLN A 391 -6.53 -26.47 10.98
N LEU A 392 -6.63 -25.85 12.15
CA LEU A 392 -5.63 -24.92 12.69
C LEU A 392 -4.87 -25.57 13.83
N ASP A 393 -3.55 -25.42 13.83
CA ASP A 393 -2.72 -25.72 14.99
C ASP A 393 -2.60 -24.51 15.94
N ALA A 394 -1.83 -24.65 17.02
CA ALA A 394 -1.64 -23.57 18.00
C ALA A 394 -0.95 -22.33 17.42
N SER A 395 -0.04 -22.51 16.45
CA SER A 395 0.65 -21.41 15.76
C SER A 395 -0.30 -20.67 14.83
N ASP A 396 -1.20 -21.39 14.16
CA ASP A 396 -2.25 -20.79 13.34
C ASP A 396 -3.22 -19.98 14.19
N GLN A 397 -3.66 -20.52 15.35
CA GLN A 397 -4.53 -19.79 16.27
C GLN A 397 -3.86 -18.52 16.82
N ALA A 398 -2.55 -18.56 17.08
CA ALA A 398 -1.77 -17.39 17.50
C ALA A 398 -1.62 -16.33 16.38
N SER A 399 -1.84 -16.70 15.11
CA SER A 399 -1.77 -15.80 13.97
C SER A 399 -3.08 -15.05 13.70
N LEU A 400 -4.17 -15.41 14.39
CA LEU A 400 -5.48 -14.77 14.20
C LEU A 400 -5.50 -13.31 14.70
N GLY A 401 -6.06 -12.45 13.85
CA GLY A 401 -6.30 -11.03 14.15
C GLY A 401 -7.22 -10.83 15.35
N ALA A 402 -6.76 -10.10 16.35
CA ALA A 402 -7.54 -9.81 17.56
C ALA A 402 -7.35 -8.38 18.08
N TRP A 403 -8.40 -7.87 18.71
CA TRP A 403 -8.43 -6.54 19.30
C TRP A 403 -9.09 -6.54 20.69
N ARG A 404 -8.79 -5.50 21.49
CA ARG A 404 -9.39 -5.26 22.80
C ARG A 404 -9.61 -3.77 23.09
N LEU A 405 -10.57 -3.46 23.95
CA LEU A 405 -10.90 -2.10 24.39
C LEU A 405 -11.59 -2.15 25.76
N ASP A 406 -11.13 -1.34 26.71
CA ASP A 406 -11.85 -1.11 27.96
C ASP A 406 -12.69 0.18 27.82
N ALA A 407 -14.02 0.07 27.92
CA ALA A 407 -14.90 1.23 27.77
C ALA A 407 -16.25 1.01 28.44
N ASP A 408 -16.89 2.10 28.87
CA ASP A 408 -18.22 2.09 29.51
C ASP A 408 -18.35 1.14 30.73
N GLY A 409 -17.23 0.87 31.42
CA GLY A 409 -17.17 -0.08 32.53
C GLY A 409 -17.14 -1.56 32.12
N ASP A 410 -17.03 -1.86 30.83
CA ASP A 410 -16.95 -3.19 30.24
C ASP A 410 -15.60 -3.43 29.56
N GLN A 411 -15.23 -4.70 29.42
CA GLN A 411 -14.08 -5.13 28.61
C GLN A 411 -14.57 -5.70 27.28
N TYR A 412 -14.34 -4.99 26.19
CA TYR A 412 -14.67 -5.44 24.85
C TYR A 412 -13.47 -6.15 24.22
N ASN A 413 -13.74 -7.25 23.53
CA ASN A 413 -12.76 -7.93 22.69
C ASN A 413 -13.41 -8.51 21.45
N GLY A 414 -12.60 -8.83 20.46
CA GLY A 414 -13.10 -9.41 19.23
C GLY A 414 -12.02 -9.76 18.21
N SER A 415 -12.50 -10.16 17.04
CA SER A 415 -11.68 -10.48 15.88
C SER A 415 -11.54 -9.27 14.96
N ILE A 416 -10.41 -9.19 14.26
CA ILE A 416 -10.24 -8.25 13.16
C ILE A 416 -9.78 -9.00 11.91
N ASP A 417 -10.54 -8.82 10.84
CA ASP A 417 -10.06 -9.09 9.48
C ASP A 417 -9.57 -7.78 8.88
N LEU A 418 -8.36 -7.77 8.33
CA LEU A 418 -7.70 -6.57 7.82
C LEU A 418 -7.11 -6.83 6.45
N TYR A 419 -7.32 -5.93 5.51
CA TYR A 419 -6.72 -5.98 4.19
C TYR A 419 -5.62 -4.93 4.07
N LYS A 420 -4.49 -5.34 3.52
CA LYS A 420 -3.44 -4.48 2.99
C LYS A 420 -3.76 -4.21 1.53
N ILE A 421 -4.23 -3.01 1.23
CA ILE A 421 -4.65 -2.60 -0.10
C ILE A 421 -3.80 -1.44 -0.59
N PHE A 422 -3.79 -1.25 -1.90
CA PHE A 422 -3.09 -0.14 -2.52
C PHE A 422 -1.63 -0.05 -2.04
N PRO A 423 -0.78 -1.07 -2.29
CA PRO A 423 0.63 -0.96 -1.96
C PRO A 423 1.28 0.23 -2.68
N ILE A 424 2.35 0.78 -2.10
CA ILE A 424 3.17 1.80 -2.77
C ILE A 424 4.32 1.14 -3.54
N SER A 425 4.91 1.84 -4.51
CA SER A 425 6.08 1.38 -5.25
C SER A 425 7.26 2.34 -5.09
N TYR A 426 8.39 2.01 -5.69
CA TYR A 426 9.44 3.01 -5.94
C TYR A 426 8.87 4.21 -6.73
N LEU A 427 9.56 5.35 -6.65
CA LEU A 427 9.22 6.57 -7.38
C LEU A 427 10.25 6.80 -8.48
N ASP A 428 9.82 6.61 -9.73
CA ASP A 428 10.70 6.73 -10.89
C ASP A 428 11.27 8.15 -11.02
N ARG A 429 12.60 8.27 -11.10
CA ARG A 429 13.31 9.55 -11.16
C ARG A 429 13.05 10.35 -12.44
N ALA A 430 12.45 9.76 -13.47
CA ALA A 430 11.97 10.52 -14.64
C ALA A 430 10.86 11.52 -14.25
N VAL A 431 10.12 11.21 -13.18
CA VAL A 431 8.99 12.02 -12.68
C VAL A 431 9.28 12.58 -11.28
N PHE A 432 9.76 11.74 -10.36
CA PHE A 432 10.06 12.12 -8.99
C PHE A 432 11.53 12.54 -8.85
N LYS A 433 11.84 13.79 -9.24
CA LYS A 433 13.21 14.33 -9.19
C LYS A 433 13.50 15.04 -7.87
N THR A 434 14.47 14.53 -7.14
CA THR A 434 15.02 15.11 -5.90
C THR A 434 16.48 15.50 -6.13
N GLU A 435 17.04 16.34 -5.25
CA GLU A 435 18.46 16.65 -5.30
C GLU A 435 19.34 15.38 -5.23
N GLN A 436 18.88 14.35 -4.53
CA GLN A 436 19.66 13.12 -4.34
C GLN A 436 19.70 12.24 -5.58
N ASN A 437 18.66 12.21 -6.41
CA ASN A 437 18.58 11.27 -7.55
C ASN A 437 18.88 11.87 -8.92
N VAL A 438 19.17 13.18 -8.98
CA VAL A 438 19.62 13.86 -10.21
C VAL A 438 21.14 14.08 -10.23
N ALA A 439 21.71 14.23 -11.42
CA ALA A 439 23.12 14.56 -11.59
C ALA A 439 23.39 16.06 -11.29
N SER A 440 24.66 16.42 -11.06
CA SER A 440 25.03 17.83 -10.89
C SER A 440 24.67 18.63 -12.14
N GLY A 441 24.11 19.84 -11.95
CA GLY A 441 23.57 20.68 -13.01
C GLY A 441 22.15 20.32 -13.46
N GLU A 442 21.61 19.16 -13.07
CA GLU A 442 20.23 18.78 -13.39
C GLU A 442 19.21 19.42 -12.44
N LYS A 443 17.99 19.63 -12.97
CA LYS A 443 16.87 20.20 -12.23
C LYS A 443 16.18 19.15 -11.37
N TYR A 444 15.70 19.56 -10.19
CA TYR A 444 14.84 18.76 -9.33
C TYR A 444 13.63 19.57 -8.83
N ILE A 445 12.56 18.86 -8.48
CA ILE A 445 11.24 19.44 -8.20
C ILE A 445 10.72 19.10 -6.80
N PHE A 446 11.34 18.13 -6.12
CA PHE A 446 11.03 17.75 -4.74
C PHE A 446 12.19 18.15 -3.80
N PRO A 447 11.91 18.66 -2.58
CA PRO A 447 10.59 18.80 -1.95
C PRO A 447 9.66 19.80 -2.66
N MET A 448 8.37 19.47 -2.70
CA MET A 448 7.33 20.29 -3.33
C MET A 448 6.40 20.88 -2.27
N TYR A 449 6.39 22.21 -2.17
CA TYR A 449 5.57 22.97 -1.23
C TYR A 449 4.30 23.48 -1.90
N ALA A 450 3.16 23.29 -1.25
CA ALA A 450 1.86 23.57 -1.84
C ALA A 450 0.80 23.89 -0.79
N ASN A 451 -0.32 24.43 -1.23
CA ASN A 451 -1.57 24.53 -0.49
C ASN A 451 -2.62 23.62 -1.14
N LEU A 452 -3.31 22.83 -0.30
CA LEU A 452 -4.53 22.13 -0.65
C LEU A 452 -5.73 22.99 -0.26
N GLU A 453 -6.62 23.28 -1.21
CA GLU A 453 -7.85 24.05 -0.96
C GLU A 453 -9.04 23.09 -0.90
N PHE A 454 -9.52 22.83 0.31
CA PHE A 454 -10.67 21.98 0.58
C PHE A 454 -11.95 22.81 0.50
N LYS A 455 -12.84 22.43 -0.43
CA LYS A 455 -14.19 22.97 -0.57
C LYS A 455 -15.18 21.90 -0.13
N PHE A 456 -16.16 22.30 0.68
CA PHE A 456 -17.19 21.41 1.21
C PHE A 456 -18.39 21.37 0.26
N SER A 457 -19.01 20.21 0.10
CA SER A 457 -20.26 20.08 -0.66
C SER A 457 -21.40 20.88 -0.01
N ASP A 458 -21.41 20.96 1.33
CA ASP A 458 -22.27 21.90 2.07
C ASP A 458 -21.61 23.28 2.12
N THR A 459 -22.13 24.20 1.30
CA THR A 459 -21.61 25.57 1.15
C THR A 459 -21.74 26.45 2.40
N THR A 460 -22.41 25.98 3.46
CA THR A 460 -22.45 26.69 4.74
C THR A 460 -21.16 26.51 5.55
N VAL A 461 -20.32 25.53 5.19
CA VAL A 461 -18.98 25.36 5.75
C VAL A 461 -17.97 26.11 4.88
N SER A 462 -17.15 26.97 5.51
CA SER A 462 -16.16 27.75 4.79
C SER A 462 -15.03 26.87 4.26
N PRO A 463 -14.50 27.14 3.04
CA PRO A 463 -13.32 26.43 2.54
C PRO A 463 -12.12 26.54 3.48
N VAL A 464 -11.31 25.49 3.54
CA VAL A 464 -10.08 25.44 4.36
C VAL A 464 -8.87 25.30 3.45
N THR A 465 -7.86 26.13 3.67
CA THR A 465 -6.55 26.02 2.99
C THR A 465 -5.57 25.34 3.91
N LEU A 466 -4.99 24.22 3.47
CA LEU A 466 -3.98 23.45 4.20
C LEU A 466 -2.66 23.46 3.45
N GLY A 467 -1.64 24.06 4.05
CA GLY A 467 -0.27 24.00 3.60
C GLY A 467 0.30 22.60 3.76
N ILE A 468 0.99 22.12 2.73
CA ILE A 468 1.63 20.81 2.69
C ILE A 468 3.02 20.88 2.07
N VAL A 469 3.83 19.88 2.37
CA VAL A 469 5.01 19.54 1.58
C VAL A 469 4.99 18.06 1.23
N ILE A 470 5.36 17.77 -0.02
CA ILE A 470 5.76 16.44 -0.45
C ILE A 470 7.28 16.41 -0.36
N ASP A 471 7.83 15.67 0.61
CA ASP A 471 9.26 15.65 0.88
C ASP A 471 10.04 14.80 -0.15
N SER A 472 11.36 14.78 -0.05
CA SER A 472 12.24 14.00 -0.93
C SER A 472 12.18 12.49 -0.72
N ASN A 473 11.51 11.99 0.32
CA ASN A 473 11.13 10.58 0.42
C ASN A 473 9.84 10.30 -0.34
N GLY A 474 9.00 11.32 -0.59
CA GLY A 474 7.67 11.20 -1.17
C GLY A 474 6.58 11.11 -0.11
N ASP A 475 6.88 11.42 1.14
CA ASP A 475 5.89 11.52 2.21
C ASP A 475 5.25 12.91 2.21
N VAL A 476 3.98 12.96 2.59
CA VAL A 476 3.20 14.19 2.63
C VAL A 476 2.91 14.54 4.08
N ARG A 477 3.31 15.75 4.48
CA ARG A 477 3.01 16.32 5.79
C ARG A 477 2.47 17.72 5.65
N THR A 478 1.90 18.24 6.73
CA THR A 478 1.54 19.65 6.81
C THR A 478 2.79 20.53 6.68
N ASN A 479 2.56 21.74 6.21
CA ASN A 479 3.51 22.83 6.16
C ASN A 479 2.81 24.13 6.59
N MET A 480 2.35 24.15 7.84
CA MET A 480 1.53 25.20 8.42
C MET A 480 2.40 26.38 8.86
N GLN A 481 1.91 27.59 8.62
CA GLN A 481 2.55 28.83 9.07
C GLN A 481 2.50 28.97 10.60
N SER A 482 1.41 28.58 11.25
CA SER A 482 1.27 28.58 12.71
C SER A 482 0.19 27.60 13.17
N GLU A 483 0.04 27.41 14.49
CA GLU A 483 -1.02 26.55 15.05
C GLU A 483 -2.44 26.97 14.65
N ASN A 484 -2.65 28.26 14.33
CA ASN A 484 -3.96 28.81 13.95
C ASN A 484 -4.05 29.16 12.46
N ASN A 485 -2.97 29.04 11.69
CA ASN A 485 -2.99 29.21 10.25
C ASN A 485 -2.41 27.99 9.57
N LEU A 486 -3.32 27.17 9.02
CA LEU A 486 -3.00 25.91 8.37
C LEU A 486 -2.29 26.11 7.01
N ALA A 487 -2.39 27.28 6.37
CA ALA A 487 -1.77 27.54 5.08
C ALA A 487 -0.24 27.64 5.18
N THR A 488 0.44 27.41 4.06
CA THR A 488 1.88 27.66 3.93
C THR A 488 2.20 29.15 3.91
N ASP A 489 3.25 29.55 4.62
CA ASP A 489 3.77 30.91 4.57
C ASP A 489 4.25 31.24 3.13
N PRO A 490 3.75 32.32 2.51
CA PRO A 490 4.02 32.62 1.10
C PRO A 490 5.47 33.05 0.83
N ILE A 491 6.26 33.40 1.86
CA ILE A 491 7.62 33.92 1.73
C ILE A 491 8.62 32.88 2.25
N THR A 492 8.48 32.45 3.50
CA THR A 492 9.46 31.57 4.18
C THR A 492 8.98 30.12 4.31
N GLY A 493 7.84 29.77 3.71
CA GLY A 493 7.23 28.46 3.87
C GLY A 493 7.90 27.34 3.05
N CYS A 494 8.79 27.67 2.11
CA CYS A 494 9.42 26.69 1.22
C CYS A 494 10.75 26.17 1.77
N GLU A 495 10.73 25.75 3.03
CA GLU A 495 11.86 25.28 3.82
C GLU A 495 11.51 23.99 4.58
N GLY A 496 12.54 23.23 4.97
CA GLY A 496 12.37 21.93 5.64
C GLY A 496 11.89 20.86 4.66
N ASP A 497 12.79 19.97 4.26
CA ASP A 497 12.49 18.83 3.39
C ASP A 497 11.92 17.67 4.26
N VAL A 498 12.76 16.69 4.57
CA VAL A 498 12.48 15.61 5.52
C VAL A 498 12.76 16.13 6.92
N LEU A 499 11.73 16.19 7.77
CA LEU A 499 11.88 16.56 9.18
C LEU A 499 12.28 15.35 10.02
N ASP A 500 12.76 15.63 11.23
CA ASP A 500 12.96 14.60 12.24
C ASP A 500 11.61 14.04 12.74
N ASN A 501 11.69 13.10 13.68
CA ASN A 501 10.50 12.41 14.21
C ASN A 501 9.55 13.32 15.01
N ASN A 502 9.99 14.48 15.49
CA ASN A 502 9.11 15.41 16.22
C ASN A 502 8.29 16.28 15.27
N LEU A 503 8.64 16.34 13.98
CA LEU A 503 7.95 17.11 12.94
C LEU A 503 7.79 18.60 13.29
N LEU A 504 8.76 19.19 13.99
CA LEU A 504 8.80 20.63 14.26
C LEU A 504 9.50 21.36 13.12
N LEU A 505 8.86 22.41 12.61
CA LEU A 505 9.45 23.35 11.66
C LEU A 505 9.27 24.76 12.20
N ASN A 506 10.37 25.47 12.46
CA ASN A 506 10.36 26.83 13.00
C ASN A 506 9.51 26.98 14.28
N GLY A 507 9.51 25.95 15.14
CA GLY A 507 8.72 25.91 16.38
C GLY A 507 7.23 25.57 16.19
N VAL A 508 6.77 25.34 14.96
CA VAL A 508 5.40 24.93 14.65
C VAL A 508 5.35 23.41 14.46
N GLN A 509 4.47 22.76 15.22
CA GLN A 509 4.21 21.32 15.08
C GLN A 509 3.58 21.02 13.73
N GLN A 510 4.17 20.10 12.97
CA GLN A 510 3.62 19.59 11.72
C GLN A 510 3.08 18.16 11.91
N TYR A 511 2.23 17.72 10.99
CA TYR A 511 1.53 16.44 11.08
C TYR A 511 1.68 15.64 9.79
N ARG A 512 1.89 14.31 9.92
CA ARG A 512 1.89 13.40 8.77
C ARG A 512 0.47 13.33 8.20
N LEU A 513 0.39 13.42 6.87
CA LEU A 513 -0.88 13.39 6.14
C LEU A 513 -1.00 12.17 5.24
N GLY A 514 0.13 11.68 4.71
CA GLY A 514 0.11 10.50 3.86
C GLY A 514 1.39 10.35 3.05
N THR A 515 1.29 9.76 1.86
CA THR A 515 2.46 9.49 1.00
C THR A 515 2.07 9.40 -0.47
N LEU A 516 3.06 9.55 -1.35
CA LEU A 516 2.93 9.24 -2.76
C LEU A 516 2.86 7.72 -2.96
N GLY A 517 1.85 7.26 -3.69
CA GLY A 517 1.68 5.85 -4.01
C GLY A 517 2.68 5.38 -5.05
N ARG A 518 2.71 6.05 -6.21
CA ARG A 518 3.53 5.66 -7.35
C ARG A 518 3.76 6.82 -8.32
N ALA A 519 4.86 6.75 -9.09
CA ALA A 519 5.11 7.57 -10.27
C ALA A 519 4.71 6.86 -11.57
N PHE A 520 3.99 7.57 -12.44
CA PHE A 520 3.58 7.13 -13.77
C PHE A 520 4.43 7.87 -14.81
N VAL A 521 5.41 7.17 -15.37
CA VAL A 521 6.40 7.76 -16.30
C VAL A 521 5.74 8.32 -17.55
N ARG A 522 4.82 7.54 -18.17
CA ARG A 522 4.14 7.94 -19.42
C ARG A 522 3.31 9.21 -19.25
N ASP A 523 2.55 9.28 -18.16
CA ASP A 523 1.60 10.37 -17.92
C ASP A 523 2.25 11.55 -17.16
N LYS A 524 3.53 11.40 -16.77
CA LYS A 524 4.31 12.35 -15.96
C LYS A 524 3.55 12.76 -14.68
N SER A 525 2.97 11.80 -13.98
CA SER A 525 2.15 12.04 -12.78
C SER A 525 2.56 11.19 -11.60
N VAL A 526 2.16 11.61 -10.39
CA VAL A 526 2.28 10.80 -9.17
C VAL A 526 0.90 10.61 -8.54
N SER A 527 0.62 9.43 -7.99
CA SER A 527 -0.56 9.22 -7.15
C SER A 527 -0.29 9.67 -5.73
N MET A 528 -1.26 10.34 -5.11
CA MET A 528 -1.17 10.83 -3.74
C MET A 528 -2.30 10.23 -2.90
N ARG A 529 -1.98 9.82 -1.67
CA ARG A 529 -2.95 9.27 -0.71
C ARG A 529 -2.81 9.98 0.62
N LEU A 530 -3.89 10.58 1.11
CA LEU A 530 -3.91 11.36 2.34
C LEU A 530 -5.02 10.89 3.28
N ILE A 531 -4.69 10.80 4.57
CA ILE A 531 -5.59 10.54 5.68
C ILE A 531 -5.30 11.59 6.77
N LEU A 532 -6.19 12.58 6.89
CA LEU A 532 -6.02 13.70 7.82
C LEU A 532 -6.58 13.30 9.19
N ALA A 533 -5.74 12.77 10.07
CA ALA A 533 -6.17 12.15 11.32
C ALA A 533 -5.71 12.90 12.58
N ASN A 534 -5.96 14.21 12.65
CA ASN A 534 -5.60 14.99 13.83
C ASN A 534 -6.62 16.12 14.11
N VAL A 535 -7.00 16.27 15.37
CA VAL A 535 -7.95 17.30 15.83
C VAL A 535 -7.49 18.72 15.54
N LYS A 536 -6.17 18.96 15.44
CA LYS A 536 -5.58 20.26 15.10
C LYS A 536 -5.87 20.71 13.67
N LEU A 537 -6.32 19.80 12.81
CA LEU A 537 -6.77 20.10 11.44
C LEU A 537 -8.21 20.62 11.40
N GLY A 538 -8.89 20.74 12.55
CA GLY A 538 -10.22 21.31 12.65
C GLY A 538 -11.25 20.58 11.79
N ASP A 539 -11.87 21.31 10.88
CA ASP A 539 -12.93 20.80 10.00
C ASP A 539 -12.46 19.73 9.01
N LEU A 540 -11.13 19.58 8.84
CA LEU A 540 -10.52 18.56 7.99
C LEU A 540 -10.18 17.26 8.73
N ASN A 541 -10.39 17.20 10.06
CA ASN A 541 -10.13 15.98 10.82
C ASN A 541 -11.05 14.82 10.38
N GLY A 542 -10.44 13.75 9.88
CA GLY A 542 -11.09 12.59 9.27
C GLY A 542 -11.19 12.64 7.74
N ALA A 543 -10.66 13.68 7.07
CA ALA A 543 -10.70 13.78 5.62
C ALA A 543 -9.77 12.76 4.94
N LEU A 544 -10.27 12.14 3.87
CA LEU A 544 -9.61 11.13 3.06
C LEU A 544 -9.50 11.62 1.62
N VAL A 545 -8.31 11.53 1.03
CA VAL A 545 -8.04 11.94 -0.36
C VAL A 545 -7.24 10.85 -1.05
N GLY A 546 -7.66 10.43 -2.25
CA GLY A 546 -6.84 9.56 -3.10
C GLY A 546 -6.70 8.10 -2.67
N VAL A 547 -7.44 7.66 -1.64
CA VAL A 547 -7.40 6.28 -1.12
C VAL A 547 -8.25 5.28 -1.94
N ASP A 548 -8.82 5.71 -3.07
CA ASP A 548 -9.51 4.88 -4.08
C ASP A 548 -10.50 3.86 -3.53
N SER A 549 -11.30 4.28 -2.55
CA SER A 549 -12.18 3.41 -1.77
C SER A 549 -13.65 3.79 -1.99
N ARG A 550 -14.52 2.78 -2.07
CA ARG A 550 -15.96 2.93 -2.11
C ARG A 550 -16.59 2.15 -0.97
N ILE A 551 -17.12 2.88 0.02
CA ILE A 551 -17.80 2.31 1.17
C ILE A 551 -19.30 2.42 0.94
N GLN A 552 -19.96 1.29 0.76
CA GLN A 552 -21.41 1.23 0.70
C GLN A 552 -21.98 1.59 2.08
N SER A 553 -23.01 2.44 2.09
CA SER A 553 -23.58 3.04 3.30
C SER A 553 -25.00 2.56 3.59
N SER A 554 -25.63 1.89 2.63
CA SER A 554 -26.96 1.31 2.74
C SER A 554 -27.07 0.06 1.85
N PRO A 555 -28.12 -0.79 1.99
CA PRO A 555 -28.36 -1.92 1.08
C PRO A 555 -28.48 -1.53 -0.40
N ASN A 556 -28.77 -0.26 -0.72
CA ASN A 556 -28.74 0.26 -2.08
C ASN A 556 -27.30 0.55 -2.50
N SER A 557 -26.81 -0.14 -3.53
CA SER A 557 -25.42 0.00 -4.00
C SER A 557 -25.07 1.39 -4.53
N ASN A 558 -26.07 2.23 -4.82
CA ASN A 558 -25.87 3.62 -5.22
C ASN A 558 -25.53 4.54 -4.04
N ASP A 559 -25.89 4.15 -2.82
CA ASP A 559 -25.62 4.95 -1.61
C ASP A 559 -24.23 4.60 -1.08
N SER A 560 -23.21 5.29 -1.59
CA SER A 560 -21.82 5.02 -1.21
C SER A 560 -21.04 6.28 -0.92
N ILE A 561 -20.16 6.20 0.06
CA ILE A 561 -19.07 7.15 0.27
C ILE A 561 -17.97 6.76 -0.71
N VAL A 562 -17.74 7.62 -1.71
CA VAL A 562 -16.73 7.40 -2.75
C VAL A 562 -15.55 8.32 -2.50
N ILE A 563 -14.37 7.73 -2.35
CA ILE A 563 -13.10 8.46 -2.37
C ILE A 563 -12.34 7.98 -3.59
N GLY A 564 -12.29 8.80 -4.65
CA GLY A 564 -11.56 8.44 -5.86
C GLY A 564 -10.05 8.55 -5.69
N GLY A 565 -9.32 8.11 -6.72
CA GLY A 565 -7.88 8.36 -6.84
C GLY A 565 -7.54 9.85 -6.95
N ALA A 566 -6.27 10.19 -6.65
CA ALA A 566 -5.75 11.54 -6.75
C ALA A 566 -4.38 11.53 -7.45
N LEU A 567 -4.30 12.17 -8.62
CA LEU A 567 -3.15 12.19 -9.49
C LEU A 567 -2.65 13.63 -9.64
N LEU A 568 -1.40 13.86 -9.27
CA LEU A 568 -0.70 15.12 -9.47
C LEU A 568 0.11 15.02 -10.75
N ASN A 569 -0.30 15.75 -11.78
CA ASN A 569 0.43 15.85 -13.04
C ASN A 569 1.57 16.87 -12.91
N LEU A 570 2.79 16.41 -13.21
CA LEU A 570 4.03 17.14 -13.04
C LEU A 570 4.66 17.58 -14.36
N SER A 571 4.04 17.33 -15.51
CA SER A 571 4.60 17.59 -16.84
C SER A 571 5.15 19.02 -16.97
N ASN A 572 4.34 20.02 -16.64
CA ASN A 572 4.72 21.43 -16.72
C ASN A 572 5.87 21.78 -15.76
N VAL A 573 5.84 21.29 -14.52
CA VAL A 573 6.89 21.52 -13.53
C VAL A 573 8.22 20.89 -13.95
N LEU A 574 8.21 19.68 -14.53
CA LEU A 574 9.40 18.99 -15.02
C LEU A 574 10.09 19.76 -16.16
N ASP A 575 9.29 20.39 -17.02
CA ASP A 575 9.78 21.16 -18.17
C ASP A 575 10.19 22.60 -17.78
N THR A 576 9.78 23.09 -16.60
CA THR A 576 10.10 24.44 -16.09
C THR A 576 11.59 24.61 -15.77
N ALA A 577 12.17 25.76 -16.10
CA ALA A 577 13.58 26.08 -15.83
C ALA A 577 13.87 26.28 -14.33
N ALA A 578 15.11 26.03 -13.91
CA ALA A 578 15.53 26.32 -12.54
C ALA A 578 15.35 27.81 -12.20
N GLY A 579 14.94 28.11 -10.97
CA GLY A 579 14.62 29.44 -10.50
C GLY A 579 13.23 29.96 -10.90
N GLN A 580 12.43 29.18 -11.64
CA GLN A 580 11.09 29.58 -12.09
C GLN A 580 9.96 28.83 -11.36
N ASN A 581 8.76 29.41 -11.41
CA ASN A 581 7.53 28.78 -10.95
C ASN A 581 7.00 27.84 -12.02
N GLY A 582 6.76 26.59 -11.64
CA GLY A 582 6.03 25.66 -12.49
C GLY A 582 4.52 25.74 -12.27
N ARG A 583 3.80 24.87 -12.96
CA ARG A 583 2.38 24.60 -12.74
C ARG A 583 2.16 23.10 -12.60
N VAL A 584 1.12 22.72 -11.89
CA VAL A 584 0.69 21.34 -11.73
C VAL A 584 -0.82 21.26 -11.97
N THR A 585 -1.31 20.06 -12.25
CA THR A 585 -2.74 19.79 -12.35
C THR A 585 -3.07 18.61 -11.45
N PHE A 586 -4.20 18.68 -10.75
CA PHE A 586 -4.59 17.69 -9.75
C PHE A 586 -5.97 17.15 -10.06
N LEU A 587 -6.03 15.92 -10.57
CA LEU A 587 -7.23 15.27 -11.10
C LEU A 587 -7.33 13.85 -10.55
N ASN A 588 -8.52 13.26 -10.62
CA ASN A 588 -8.71 11.85 -10.33
C ASN A 588 -8.30 10.96 -11.51
N SER A 589 -8.44 9.64 -11.36
CA SER A 589 -8.06 8.64 -12.37
C SER A 589 -8.87 8.70 -13.67
N VAL A 590 -10.03 9.36 -13.68
CA VAL A 590 -10.88 9.55 -14.88
C VAL A 590 -10.76 10.96 -15.49
N GLY A 591 -9.93 11.82 -14.91
CA GLY A 591 -9.65 13.17 -15.42
C GLY A 591 -10.52 14.29 -14.85
N ASP A 592 -11.36 14.02 -13.84
CA ASP A 592 -12.17 15.04 -13.16
C ASP A 592 -11.43 15.63 -11.94
N GLY A 593 -11.98 16.71 -11.37
CA GLY A 593 -11.43 17.31 -10.14
C GLY A 593 -11.42 16.33 -8.96
N VAL A 594 -10.34 16.35 -8.18
CA VAL A 594 -10.17 15.44 -7.02
C VAL A 594 -11.24 15.72 -5.96
N GLN A 595 -11.89 14.66 -5.50
CA GLN A 595 -12.85 14.69 -4.41
C GLN A 595 -12.22 14.14 -3.13
N TRP A 596 -12.77 14.56 -2.00
CA TRP A 596 -12.43 14.06 -0.69
C TRP A 596 -13.71 13.69 0.08
N ALA A 597 -13.58 12.76 1.02
CA ALA A 597 -14.69 12.39 1.89
C ALA A 597 -14.22 12.23 3.34
N ASN A 598 -15.16 12.27 4.28
CA ASN A 598 -14.93 11.98 5.68
C ASN A 598 -15.92 10.91 6.12
N THR A 599 -15.42 9.71 6.43
CA THR A 599 -16.26 8.56 6.78
C THR A 599 -17.00 8.80 8.08
N TYR A 600 -16.35 9.38 9.09
CA TYR A 600 -16.99 9.72 10.36
C TYR A 600 -18.16 10.69 10.19
N ALA A 601 -17.94 11.82 9.49
CA ALA A 601 -19.00 12.78 9.19
C ALA A 601 -20.12 12.20 8.33
N SER A 602 -19.77 11.35 7.36
CA SER A 602 -20.75 10.69 6.48
C SER A 602 -21.66 9.74 7.26
N PHE A 603 -21.11 8.95 8.17
CA PHE A 603 -21.91 8.06 9.01
C PHE A 603 -22.67 8.80 10.12
N GLN A 604 -22.15 9.95 10.60
CA GLN A 604 -22.93 10.84 11.46
C GLN A 604 -24.17 11.36 10.73
N LYS A 605 -24.05 11.71 9.44
CA LYS A 605 -25.20 12.13 8.62
C LYS A 605 -26.27 11.03 8.53
N ILE A 606 -25.86 9.76 8.42
CA ILE A 606 -26.79 8.63 8.41
C ILE A 606 -27.49 8.52 9.76
N TYR A 607 -26.78 8.62 10.88
CA TYR A 607 -27.38 8.65 12.21
C TYR A 607 -28.41 9.78 12.33
N ASN A 608 -28.05 11.01 11.98
CA ASN A 608 -28.93 12.17 12.08
C ASN A 608 -30.21 12.00 11.24
N ASN A 609 -30.13 11.35 10.07
CA ASN A 609 -31.30 11.11 9.23
C ASN A 609 -32.28 10.06 9.79
N ASN A 610 -31.85 9.24 10.76
CA ASN A 610 -32.63 8.13 11.31
C ASN A 610 -33.10 8.37 12.75
N ASN A 611 -32.68 9.47 13.38
CA ASN A 611 -32.98 9.78 14.78
C ASN A 611 -33.46 11.25 14.88
N GLU A 612 -34.05 11.60 16.02
CA GLU A 612 -34.56 12.97 16.30
C GLU A 612 -33.85 13.61 17.52
N ASP A 613 -32.83 12.94 18.07
CA ASP A 613 -32.09 13.33 19.27
C ASP A 613 -30.72 13.95 18.97
N GLU A 614 -30.47 14.32 17.72
CA GLU A 614 -29.21 14.91 17.28
C GLU A 614 -28.95 16.28 17.91
N THR A 615 -27.69 16.52 18.30
CA THR A 615 -27.26 17.81 18.85
C THR A 615 -26.84 18.78 17.72
N PRO A 616 -26.75 20.09 17.99
CA PRO A 616 -26.19 21.04 17.02
C PRO A 616 -24.79 20.66 16.51
N ASP A 617 -23.96 20.07 17.37
CA ASP A 617 -22.62 19.58 17.00
C ASP A 617 -22.70 18.39 16.03
N ASP A 618 -23.69 17.52 16.20
CA ASP A 618 -23.92 16.37 15.32
C ASP A 618 -24.37 16.80 13.93
N ILE A 619 -25.25 17.81 13.88
CA ILE A 619 -25.67 18.44 12.64
C ILE A 619 -24.47 19.13 11.98
N GLY A 620 -23.65 19.85 12.76
CA GLY A 620 -22.46 20.53 12.27
C GLY A 620 -21.41 19.57 11.69
N LEU A 621 -21.17 18.43 12.35
CA LEU A 621 -20.26 17.39 11.88
C LEU A 621 -20.73 16.78 10.55
N ALA A 622 -22.02 16.47 10.41
CA ALA A 622 -22.58 15.85 9.21
C ALA A 622 -22.38 16.66 7.93
N LYS A 623 -22.23 18.00 8.04
CA LYS A 623 -21.93 18.90 6.91
C LYS A 623 -20.54 18.70 6.31
N ARG A 624 -19.64 18.05 7.06
CA ARG A 624 -18.23 17.85 6.68
C ARG A 624 -18.00 16.51 5.97
N SER A 625 -19.05 15.92 5.40
CA SER A 625 -19.01 14.58 4.81
C SER A 625 -18.09 14.46 3.59
N GLY A 626 -17.80 15.57 2.90
CA GLY A 626 -16.88 15.59 1.77
C GLY A 626 -17.00 16.85 0.89
N GLY A 627 -16.34 16.80 -0.25
CA GLY A 627 -16.35 17.83 -1.29
C GLY A 627 -15.18 17.70 -2.25
N SER A 628 -14.71 18.82 -2.80
CA SER A 628 -13.59 18.85 -3.75
C SER A 628 -12.32 19.40 -3.12
N VAL A 629 -11.16 19.00 -3.63
CA VAL A 629 -9.85 19.52 -3.20
C VAL A 629 -9.02 19.92 -4.41
N GLU A 630 -8.45 21.12 -4.37
CA GLU A 630 -7.52 21.64 -5.38
C GLU A 630 -6.09 21.66 -4.83
N PHE A 631 -5.09 21.51 -5.71
CA PHE A 631 -3.68 21.61 -5.37
C PHE A 631 -3.08 22.85 -6.02
N LYS A 632 -2.43 23.70 -5.24
CA LYS A 632 -1.75 24.91 -5.72
C LYS A 632 -0.33 24.96 -5.16
N LEU A 633 0.67 25.11 -6.01
CA LEU A 633 2.05 25.32 -5.56
C LEU A 633 2.11 26.58 -4.67
N ALA A 634 2.92 26.53 -3.61
CA ALA A 634 3.11 27.66 -2.73
C ALA A 634 3.82 28.80 -3.47
N ASP A 635 3.53 30.05 -3.11
CA ASP A 635 4.06 31.24 -3.81
C ASP A 635 5.60 31.32 -3.76
N CYS A 636 6.22 30.78 -2.71
CA CYS A 636 7.67 30.68 -2.55
C CYS A 636 8.33 29.54 -3.35
N TYR A 637 7.55 28.59 -3.92
CA TYR A 637 8.10 27.39 -4.53
C TYR A 637 8.80 27.72 -5.85
N ARG A 638 10.00 27.18 -6.05
CA ARG A 638 10.77 27.32 -7.29
C ARG A 638 11.39 25.99 -7.66
N VAL A 639 11.46 25.67 -8.96
CA VAL A 639 12.27 24.55 -9.45
C VAL A 639 13.75 24.83 -9.13
N LYS A 640 14.46 23.84 -8.60
CA LYS A 640 15.87 23.98 -8.20
C LYS A 640 16.77 23.21 -9.16
N ALA A 641 18.07 23.53 -9.14
CA ALA A 641 19.10 22.76 -9.82
C ALA A 641 20.10 22.26 -8.78
N LYS A 642 20.59 21.04 -8.98
CA LYS A 642 21.65 20.47 -8.14
C LYS A 642 22.96 21.18 -8.46
N ALA A 643 23.64 21.62 -7.40
CA ALA A 643 24.93 22.31 -7.50
C ALA A 643 26.04 21.40 -8.06
#